data_AF-A0A421B0S4-F1
#
_entry.id   AF-A0A421B0S4-F1
#
_cell.length_a   1.000
_cell.length_b   1.000
_cell.length_c   1.000
_cell.angle_alpha   90.00
_cell.angle_beta   90.00
_cell.angle_gamma   90.00
#
_symmetry.space_group_name_H-M   'P 1'
#
loop_
_entity.id
_entity.type
_entity.pdbx_description
1 polymer ?
#
loop_
_entity_poly.entity_id
_entity_poly.type
_entity_poly.pdbx_seq_one_letter_code
_entity_poly.pdbx_strand_id
1 'polypeptide(L)'
;MTSTRAADPVTTAGVTLTPADVVVAHHRVGGTPVLPAAAQIDLLLTAADARRADQAWRLDQVTFSAPLRVVDPIELLITEADGATALLAGSTRHCQASVVGRPLPPPTYVDTAELRASCPEGVALGELAAWRASSGIEYGPTYQAVRSLHRGAAKVLAVVSSGYDVTGFVPPAVLDSAFQCLGLLDGGAAGACLPWVVGRVSARRPVRGTVLVLVERVGEPRPGLVRGRATVCSLQGEVLVELDRITLKGPSRSRGLITATRWDSVAPTRVEGSPVVVTPAGAGEAAVRELFAQVRELVTRRPVPDLVFLTRRGQDVLGGEDVDPVHAAAWGLVRTLRLEHPRTRIRLVDADEPVDEVLFEEPELALRDGKWFAPGQESTPVRAPRRSYAGGRFLITGGMGALGLHVAETLAAAGAAQVTLVGRTVPTSGPAHERLTRLASRCDVRTIGADLRDLPDLGEFDGIVHAAGVLRDGLARTQTDERIAEVLAPKIGGVHALGRARGFVALFSSISAVHGNLGQSTYGAANAYLDGYAAARRSRGEPWYSLNWGLWAAGMGEHVAEGAARRGIPALTAEDGIALLHDALALPPGNYTLAATEPGKETMTTTPLAGPADGLWPPLSAILCRTLHVDAVVPDDDLLELGLDSMMAVEVTAALAAEGLEVDPAVLFDHTNVGALLAHLSTSSATPPTLAAPNPAPVHVTATFPTAAPAFPPSAESPVPAAPSPAPVHVTTTFPVAAPPATFPHSGAPAGPAPVEVPTIAAPVPVSAAFPTAASAAAQEAVFVPDWDRFRDTSAAAPEQAPQLVRPAIAVPAPRDHRVEATPPRLTSTPRRTLPTRLSDSAGGSFLDRRIDALSVDDRAIVARGDYFYEPVIEATEGSRIRVEGKWLLNFASYSYLGLIRHDYIDQAAERAVRDHGTGAHGVRLLAGTLHLHRELELTIARFLGTEDAIIYTSGYMANVATVSALVGPGDHVIGDVYNHASILDGYRLSGATVTPYAHNDMADLERALRRAGDAGKLVVTDAVFSMDGDVADIPAITELCRRHDAALMVDEAHSIGVLGATGRGVVEHFGLDRADVPIRMGTLSKTVPSTGGYVAGSADLVFALKNNARGWMFSAAGTPPQVAAAKAAFEVIGSAPELVSTLRARTDRYRDALHALGFDTMGSTTPVVPVRCRDAAQAQEMARLSQRGGVFTQPIVYPTVPKALPRLRTIVTLSHTEAELDQAVAVLADAGRAVGLI
;
A
#
# COMPACT_ATOMS: atom_id res chain seq x y z
N MET A 1 1.88 -38.14 12.62
CA MET A 1 1.24 -37.82 13.92
C MET A 1 2.31 -37.11 14.73
N THR A 2 2.26 -35.83 15.08
CA THR A 2 1.15 -34.91 15.38
C THR A 2 1.56 -33.46 15.04
N SER A 3 0.58 -32.69 14.56
CA SER A 3 0.61 -31.26 14.18
C SER A 3 0.78 -30.32 15.38
N THR A 4 1.47 -29.18 15.20
CA THR A 4 1.27 -27.93 15.98
C THR A 4 1.40 -26.74 15.01
N ARG A 5 0.33 -26.44 14.26
CA ARG A 5 -0.69 -25.38 14.46
C ARG A 5 -0.13 -23.95 14.49
N ALA A 6 -0.49 -23.19 13.46
CA ALA A 6 -0.48 -21.73 13.46
C ALA A 6 -1.21 -21.21 14.71
N ALA A 7 -0.78 -20.07 15.26
CA ALA A 7 -1.51 -19.41 16.32
C ALA A 7 -2.89 -19.02 15.76
N ASP A 8 -3.89 -19.81 16.11
CA ASP A 8 -5.29 -19.54 15.83
C ASP A 8 -5.64 -18.14 16.39
N PRO A 9 -6.47 -17.33 15.70
CA PRO A 9 -6.98 -16.08 16.27
C PRO A 9 -7.56 -16.40 17.66
N VAL A 10 -7.22 -15.60 18.67
CA VAL A 10 -7.78 -15.79 20.01
C VAL A 10 -9.27 -15.45 19.92
N THR A 11 -10.09 -16.47 19.68
CA THR A 11 -11.55 -16.36 19.70
C THR A 11 -11.95 -16.13 21.15
N THR A 12 -12.22 -14.87 21.48
CA THR A 12 -12.50 -14.48 22.87
C THR A 12 -13.92 -14.78 23.34
N ALA A 13 -14.89 -14.88 22.41
CA ALA A 13 -16.27 -15.31 22.70
C ALA A 13 -17.00 -15.67 21.40
N GLY A 14 -17.74 -16.78 21.41
CA GLY A 14 -18.69 -17.16 20.36
C GLY A 14 -20.12 -16.92 20.84
N VAL A 15 -20.90 -16.14 20.12
CA VAL A 15 -22.33 -15.90 20.41
C VAL A 15 -23.14 -16.39 19.23
N THR A 16 -24.01 -17.38 19.46
CA THR A 16 -24.98 -17.80 18.46
C THR A 16 -26.21 -16.90 18.54
N LEU A 17 -26.57 -16.28 17.43
CA LEU A 17 -27.78 -15.48 17.30
C LEU A 17 -28.72 -16.13 16.29
N THR A 18 -30.00 -16.10 16.62
CA THR A 18 -31.10 -16.56 15.80
C THR A 18 -31.98 -15.39 15.37
N PRO A 19 -32.77 -15.54 14.29
CA PRO A 19 -33.74 -14.52 13.90
C PRO A 19 -34.82 -14.23 14.97
N ALA A 20 -34.99 -15.14 15.94
CA ALA A 20 -35.97 -15.04 17.02
C ALA A 20 -35.45 -14.28 18.25
N ASP A 21 -34.12 -14.10 18.38
CA ASP A 21 -33.55 -13.37 19.50
C ASP A 21 -34.03 -11.92 19.49
N VAL A 22 -34.52 -11.43 20.63
CA VAL A 22 -35.19 -10.11 20.71
C VAL A 22 -34.33 -8.95 20.24
N VAL A 23 -33.00 -9.05 20.38
CA VAL A 23 -32.02 -8.05 19.93
C VAL A 23 -31.97 -7.95 18.39
N VAL A 24 -32.37 -9.00 17.68
CA VAL A 24 -32.43 -9.12 16.23
C VAL A 24 -33.87 -8.98 15.73
N ALA A 25 -34.82 -9.71 16.34
CA ALA A 25 -36.21 -9.79 15.92
C ALA A 25 -36.92 -8.42 15.95
N HIS A 26 -36.55 -7.57 16.91
CA HIS A 26 -37.10 -6.22 17.09
C HIS A 26 -36.36 -5.14 16.30
N HIS A 27 -35.44 -5.50 15.40
CA HIS A 27 -34.76 -4.54 14.53
C HIS A 27 -34.72 -5.07 13.09
N ARG A 28 -35.67 -4.64 12.25
CA ARG A 28 -35.79 -5.10 10.86
C ARG A 28 -35.57 -3.98 9.88
N VAL A 29 -34.74 -4.22 8.86
CA VAL A 29 -34.50 -3.27 7.77
C VAL A 29 -35.17 -3.81 6.51
N GLY A 30 -36.19 -3.13 6.00
CA GLY A 30 -36.99 -3.61 4.87
C GLY A 30 -37.53 -5.04 5.07
N GLY A 31 -38.07 -5.34 6.25
CA GLY A 31 -38.61 -6.65 6.64
C GLY A 31 -37.56 -7.72 7.04
N THR A 32 -36.27 -7.48 6.77
CA THR A 32 -35.19 -8.44 7.11
C THR A 32 -34.67 -8.21 8.53
N PRO A 33 -34.58 -9.23 9.39
CA PRO A 33 -33.93 -9.10 10.70
C PRO A 33 -32.44 -8.78 10.55
N VAL A 34 -31.98 -7.72 11.23
CA VAL A 34 -30.58 -7.24 11.16
C VAL A 34 -30.08 -6.96 12.56
N LEU A 35 -28.88 -7.44 12.90
CA LEU A 35 -28.22 -7.05 14.15
C LEU A 35 -27.79 -5.59 14.09
N PRO A 36 -28.34 -4.68 14.91
CA PRO A 36 -28.00 -3.26 14.82
C PRO A 36 -26.57 -2.98 15.26
N ALA A 37 -26.01 -1.89 14.71
CA ALA A 37 -24.68 -1.39 15.09
C ALA A 37 -24.54 -1.17 16.60
N ALA A 38 -25.62 -0.74 17.27
CA ALA A 38 -25.68 -0.60 18.72
C ALA A 38 -25.37 -1.91 19.47
N ALA A 39 -25.94 -3.04 19.00
CA ALA A 39 -25.67 -4.35 19.59
C ALA A 39 -24.24 -4.83 19.30
N GLN A 40 -23.69 -4.49 18.14
CA GLN A 40 -22.32 -4.83 17.79
C GLN A 40 -21.31 -4.05 18.67
N ILE A 41 -21.54 -2.77 18.94
CA ILE A 41 -20.73 -1.97 19.88
C ILE A 41 -20.78 -2.58 21.29
N ASP A 42 -21.98 -2.93 21.76
CA ASP A 42 -22.16 -3.53 23.08
C ASP A 42 -21.46 -4.89 23.20
N LEU A 43 -21.50 -5.72 22.15
CA LEU A 43 -20.76 -6.99 22.11
C LEU A 43 -19.25 -6.78 22.24
N LEU A 44 -18.68 -5.77 21.55
CA LEU A 44 -17.25 -5.45 21.69
C LEU A 44 -16.91 -4.97 23.11
N LEU A 45 -17.72 -4.09 23.69
CA LEU A 45 -17.53 -3.58 25.06
C LEU A 45 -17.69 -4.70 26.10
N THR A 46 -18.70 -5.55 25.95
CA THR A 46 -18.97 -6.68 26.86
C THR A 46 -17.86 -7.71 26.78
N ALA A 47 -17.36 -8.02 25.59
CA ALA A 47 -16.22 -8.92 25.42
C ALA A 47 -14.93 -8.33 25.99
N ALA A 48 -14.74 -7.01 25.93
CA ALA A 48 -13.60 -6.34 26.55
C ALA A 48 -13.71 -6.39 28.09
N ASP A 49 -14.88 -6.06 28.64
CA ASP A 49 -15.14 -6.03 30.08
C ASP A 49 -15.06 -7.41 30.73
N ALA A 50 -15.57 -8.44 30.06
CA ALA A 50 -15.46 -9.83 30.53
C ALA A 50 -14.00 -10.30 30.69
N ARG A 51 -13.07 -9.70 29.94
CA ARG A 51 -11.63 -9.99 30.05
C ARG A 51 -10.98 -9.22 31.20
N ARG A 52 -11.42 -7.99 31.47
CA ARG A 52 -10.88 -7.12 32.52
C ARG A 52 -11.99 -6.24 33.10
N ALA A 53 -12.61 -6.72 34.16
CA ALA A 53 -13.61 -5.95 34.88
C ALA A 53 -13.01 -4.63 35.45
N ASP A 54 -13.90 -3.70 35.80
CA ASP A 54 -13.59 -2.43 36.47
C ASP A 54 -12.69 -1.45 35.67
N GLN A 55 -12.77 -1.51 34.32
CA GLN A 55 -12.09 -0.57 33.43
C GLN A 55 -13.06 0.41 32.75
N ALA A 56 -12.55 1.59 32.42
CA ALA A 56 -13.17 2.45 31.43
C ALA A 56 -12.66 2.03 30.04
N TRP A 57 -13.58 1.76 29.14
CA TRP A 57 -13.32 1.28 27.80
C TRP A 57 -13.39 2.40 26.77
N ARG A 58 -12.47 2.38 25.82
CA ARG A 58 -12.47 3.27 24.66
C ARG A 58 -12.35 2.44 23.40
N LEU A 59 -13.32 2.59 22.50
CA LEU A 59 -13.30 2.09 21.14
C LEU A 59 -12.95 3.24 20.21
N ASP A 60 -11.85 3.15 19.46
CA ASP A 60 -11.49 4.13 18.43
C ASP A 60 -11.75 3.55 17.03
N GLN A 61 -12.21 4.42 16.12
CA GLN A 61 -12.50 4.08 14.72
C GLN A 61 -13.44 2.89 14.57
N VAL A 62 -14.61 2.95 15.22
CA VAL A 62 -15.63 1.91 15.08
C VAL A 62 -16.22 2.00 13.67
N THR A 63 -15.94 1.00 12.84
CA THR A 63 -16.42 0.93 11.45
C THR A 63 -17.38 -0.25 11.26
N PHE A 64 -18.42 -0.04 10.46
CA PHE A 64 -19.40 -1.08 10.10
C PHE A 64 -19.30 -1.38 8.60
N SER A 65 -18.81 -2.57 8.24
CA SER A 65 -18.48 -2.91 6.86
C SER A 65 -19.68 -3.39 6.04
N ALA A 66 -20.62 -4.08 6.67
CA ALA A 66 -21.82 -4.60 6.02
C ALA A 66 -22.96 -4.85 7.03
N PRO A 67 -24.23 -4.61 6.67
CA PRO A 67 -25.37 -4.97 7.50
C PRO A 67 -25.37 -6.48 7.83
N LEU A 68 -25.40 -6.82 9.12
CA LEU A 68 -25.40 -8.21 9.57
C LEU A 68 -26.84 -8.76 9.58
N ARG A 69 -27.24 -9.37 8.46
CA ARG A 69 -28.56 -10.01 8.32
C ARG A 69 -28.56 -11.35 9.06
N VAL A 70 -29.61 -11.58 9.84
CA VAL A 70 -29.79 -12.82 10.60
C VAL A 70 -31.10 -13.47 10.14
N VAL A 71 -31.04 -14.11 8.98
CA VAL A 71 -32.18 -14.83 8.38
C VAL A 71 -32.22 -16.30 8.79
N ASP A 72 -31.06 -16.86 9.12
CA ASP A 72 -30.85 -18.18 9.71
C ASP A 72 -29.99 -18.02 10.98
N PRO A 73 -29.88 -19.04 11.86
CA PRO A 73 -28.94 -19.01 12.97
C PRO A 73 -27.51 -18.75 12.49
N ILE A 74 -26.84 -17.76 13.08
CA ILE A 74 -25.45 -17.41 12.78
C ILE A 74 -24.59 -17.47 14.04
N GLU A 75 -23.35 -17.91 13.88
CA GLU A 75 -22.33 -17.84 14.92
C GLU A 75 -21.51 -16.56 14.72
N LEU A 76 -21.43 -15.74 15.77
CA LEU A 76 -20.61 -14.55 15.80
C LEU A 76 -19.34 -14.81 16.58
N LEU A 77 -18.21 -14.44 15.98
CA LEU A 77 -16.89 -14.58 16.58
C LEU A 77 -16.27 -13.20 16.78
N ILE A 78 -15.82 -12.93 18.02
CA ILE A 78 -15.01 -11.76 18.31
C ILE A 78 -13.54 -12.18 18.31
N THR A 79 -12.78 -11.61 17.38
CA THR A 79 -11.34 -11.87 17.25
C THR A 79 -10.54 -10.61 17.51
N GLU A 80 -9.30 -10.83 17.92
CA GLU A 80 -8.34 -9.77 18.14
C GLU A 80 -7.06 -10.08 17.38
N ALA A 81 -6.65 -9.15 16.51
CA ALA A 81 -5.41 -9.23 15.74
C ALA A 81 -4.86 -7.82 15.53
N ASP A 82 -3.54 -7.66 15.64
CA ASP A 82 -2.82 -6.41 15.33
C ASP A 82 -3.35 -5.13 16.02
N GLY A 83 -3.90 -5.25 17.23
CA GLY A 83 -4.42 -4.11 18.00
C GLY A 83 -5.83 -3.64 17.61
N ALA A 84 -6.52 -4.41 16.77
CA ALA A 84 -7.93 -4.22 16.45
C ALA A 84 -8.76 -5.43 16.88
N THR A 85 -9.92 -5.17 17.49
CA THR A 85 -10.95 -6.17 17.77
C THR A 85 -11.98 -6.12 16.64
N ALA A 86 -12.32 -7.29 16.10
CA ALA A 86 -13.27 -7.44 15.00
C ALA A 86 -14.39 -8.41 15.37
N LEU A 87 -15.61 -8.10 14.93
CA LEU A 87 -16.77 -8.98 14.97
C LEU A 87 -16.94 -9.63 13.59
N LEU A 88 -16.94 -10.97 13.56
CA LEU A 88 -17.06 -11.78 12.36
C LEU A 88 -18.32 -12.64 12.39
N ALA A 89 -18.90 -12.87 11.21
CA ALA A 89 -19.85 -13.95 10.96
C ALA A 89 -19.30 -14.81 9.81
N GLY A 90 -18.93 -16.05 10.11
CA GLY A 90 -18.10 -16.86 9.21
C GLY A 90 -16.74 -16.19 8.96
N SER A 91 -16.35 -16.00 7.69
CA SER A 91 -15.14 -15.27 7.30
C SER A 91 -15.36 -13.77 7.06
N THR A 92 -16.60 -13.28 7.19
CA THR A 92 -16.95 -11.90 6.87
C THR A 92 -16.84 -11.02 8.11
N ARG A 93 -16.10 -9.91 7.99
CA ARG A 93 -15.94 -8.91 9.05
C ARG A 93 -17.08 -7.89 8.97
N HIS A 94 -17.81 -7.71 10.07
CA HIS A 94 -18.98 -6.82 10.11
C HIS A 94 -18.73 -5.53 10.90
N CYS A 95 -17.97 -5.61 11.99
CA CYS A 95 -17.59 -4.47 12.81
C CYS A 95 -16.12 -4.58 13.22
N GLN A 96 -15.42 -3.45 13.31
CA GLN A 96 -14.05 -3.39 13.81
C GLN A 96 -13.82 -2.12 14.61
N ALA A 97 -13.02 -2.22 15.66
CA ALA A 97 -12.54 -1.08 16.45
C ALA A 97 -11.17 -1.38 17.08
N SER A 98 -10.39 -0.33 17.34
CA SER A 98 -9.28 -0.45 18.30
C SER A 98 -9.84 -0.31 19.71
N VAL A 99 -9.54 -1.26 20.60
CA VAL A 99 -10.11 -1.34 21.95
C VAL A 99 -9.02 -1.05 22.97
N VAL A 100 -9.22 -0.03 23.79
CA VAL A 100 -8.28 0.38 24.84
C VAL A 100 -9.01 0.41 26.18
N GLY A 101 -8.53 -0.35 27.15
CA GLY A 101 -8.99 -0.31 28.53
C GLY A 101 -8.08 0.52 29.41
N ARG A 102 -8.64 1.36 30.28
CA ARG A 102 -7.91 2.18 31.26
C ARG A 102 -8.51 2.02 32.66
N PRO A 103 -7.72 2.21 33.73
CA PRO A 103 -8.27 2.29 35.08
C PRO A 103 -9.40 3.32 35.15
N LEU A 104 -10.47 2.97 35.85
CA LEU A 104 -11.69 3.78 35.95
C LEU A 104 -11.40 5.18 36.53
N PRO A 105 -11.53 6.27 35.74
CA PRO A 105 -11.27 7.61 36.24
C PRO A 105 -12.39 8.10 37.18
N PRO A 106 -12.15 9.14 38.01
CA PRO A 106 -13.17 9.74 38.88
C PRO A 106 -14.40 10.23 38.09
N PRO A 107 -15.64 9.98 38.56
CA PRO A 107 -16.86 10.29 37.82
C PRO A 107 -16.91 11.77 37.41
N THR A 108 -17.34 12.01 36.18
CA THR A 108 -17.53 13.35 35.62
C THR A 108 -19.02 13.61 35.58
N TYR A 109 -19.45 14.79 36.02
CA TYR A 109 -20.86 15.16 36.06
C TYR A 109 -21.14 16.29 35.08
N VAL A 110 -22.29 16.21 34.40
CA VAL A 110 -22.89 17.28 33.62
C VAL A 110 -24.08 17.86 34.38
N ASP A 111 -24.28 19.17 34.28
CA ASP A 111 -25.43 19.83 34.91
C ASP A 111 -26.72 19.44 34.16
N THR A 112 -27.52 18.56 34.76
CA THR A 112 -28.78 18.10 34.17
C THR A 112 -29.83 19.21 34.04
N ALA A 113 -29.77 20.26 34.85
CA ALA A 113 -30.64 21.41 34.72
C ALA A 113 -30.24 22.25 33.50
N GLU A 114 -28.94 22.46 33.28
CA GLU A 114 -28.43 23.12 32.07
C GLU A 114 -28.76 22.33 30.80
N LEU A 115 -28.62 21.00 30.84
CA LEU A 115 -29.01 20.13 29.73
C LEU A 115 -30.49 20.29 29.37
N ARG A 116 -31.38 20.29 30.37
CA ARG A 116 -32.82 20.52 30.17
C ARG A 116 -33.10 21.93 29.65
N ALA A 117 -32.41 22.95 30.16
CA ALA A 117 -32.55 24.31 29.67
C ALA A 117 -32.11 24.46 28.20
N SER A 118 -31.11 23.69 27.76
CA SER A 118 -30.63 23.69 26.37
C SER A 118 -31.59 23.05 25.36
N CYS A 119 -32.57 22.28 25.85
CA CYS A 119 -33.61 21.62 25.06
C CYS A 119 -34.99 21.96 25.66
N PRO A 120 -35.51 23.19 25.46
CA PRO A 120 -36.73 23.64 26.13
C PRO A 120 -38.03 23.10 25.50
N GLU A 121 -37.99 22.67 24.24
CA GLU A 121 -39.17 22.26 23.49
C GLU A 121 -39.47 20.77 23.74
N GLY A 122 -40.63 20.45 24.33
CA GLY A 122 -41.06 19.05 24.48
C GLY A 122 -41.46 18.45 23.12
N VAL A 123 -40.87 17.31 22.75
CA VAL A 123 -41.20 16.59 21.51
C VAL A 123 -42.16 15.45 21.84
N ALA A 124 -43.31 15.43 21.16
CA ALA A 124 -44.27 14.34 21.34
C ALA A 124 -43.68 13.02 20.82
N LEU A 125 -43.83 11.92 21.56
CA LEU A 125 -43.33 10.60 21.13
C LEU A 125 -43.94 10.14 19.79
N GLY A 126 -45.10 10.67 19.41
CA GLY A 126 -45.72 10.45 18.10
C GLY A 126 -44.84 10.93 16.93
N GLU A 127 -44.04 11.99 17.11
CA GLU A 127 -43.10 12.46 16.08
C GLU A 127 -41.95 11.47 15.88
N LEU A 128 -41.39 10.95 16.98
CA LEU A 128 -40.37 9.89 16.89
C LEU A 128 -40.96 8.62 16.26
N ALA A 129 -42.21 8.27 16.56
CA ALA A 129 -42.90 7.14 15.93
C ALA A 129 -43.12 7.36 14.43
N ALA A 130 -43.54 8.56 14.01
CA ALA A 130 -43.69 8.93 12.60
C ALA A 130 -42.34 8.88 11.86
N TRP A 131 -41.28 9.39 12.48
CA TRP A 131 -39.92 9.28 11.94
C TRP A 131 -39.49 7.82 11.77
N ARG A 132 -39.66 6.97 12.80
CA ARG A 132 -39.36 5.52 12.71
C ARG A 132 -40.10 4.85 11.57
N ALA A 133 -41.39 5.16 11.39
CA ALA A 133 -42.18 4.63 10.28
C ALA A 133 -41.62 5.06 8.91
N SER A 134 -41.09 6.28 8.81
CA SER A 134 -40.46 6.80 7.59
C SER A 134 -39.00 6.36 7.40
N SER A 135 -38.34 5.84 8.44
CA SER A 135 -36.91 5.53 8.42
C SER A 135 -36.58 4.20 7.74
N GLY A 136 -37.56 3.47 7.20
CA GLY A 136 -37.33 2.15 6.56
C GLY A 136 -36.77 1.06 7.49
N ILE A 137 -36.80 1.29 8.81
CA ILE A 137 -36.37 0.37 9.87
C ILE A 137 -37.57 0.17 10.80
N GLU A 138 -37.97 -1.08 10.97
CA GLU A 138 -39.01 -1.47 11.91
C GLU A 138 -38.37 -1.74 13.28
N TYR A 139 -38.66 -0.84 14.22
CA TYR A 139 -38.23 -0.96 15.61
C TYR A 139 -39.33 -1.61 16.45
N GLY A 140 -39.11 -2.85 16.87
CA GLY A 140 -39.94 -3.55 17.84
C GLY A 140 -39.76 -3.03 19.28
N PRO A 141 -40.53 -3.56 20.24
CA PRO A 141 -40.64 -3.02 21.61
C PRO A 141 -39.30 -2.79 22.32
N THR A 142 -38.29 -3.64 22.08
CA THR A 142 -36.95 -3.51 22.69
C THR A 142 -36.27 -2.20 22.34
N TYR A 143 -36.38 -1.73 21.08
CA TYR A 143 -35.70 -0.52 20.60
C TYR A 143 -36.57 0.75 20.72
N GLN A 144 -37.75 0.63 21.34
CA GLN A 144 -38.61 1.76 21.70
C GLN A 144 -38.36 2.21 23.15
N ALA A 145 -37.09 2.46 23.49
CA ALA A 145 -36.65 2.73 24.87
C ALA A 145 -36.79 4.19 25.31
N VAL A 146 -37.00 5.12 24.38
CA VAL A 146 -37.24 6.54 24.66
C VAL A 146 -38.57 6.73 25.42
N ARG A 147 -38.56 7.49 26.51
CA ARG A 147 -39.71 7.77 27.38
C ARG A 147 -40.18 9.22 27.30
N SER A 148 -39.25 10.15 27.11
CA SER A 148 -39.55 11.54 26.78
C SER A 148 -38.39 12.15 26.01
N LEU A 149 -38.67 13.22 25.26
CA LEU A 149 -37.73 13.92 24.40
C LEU A 149 -37.95 15.41 24.54
N HIS A 150 -36.87 16.16 24.58
CA HIS A 150 -36.91 17.59 24.39
C HIS A 150 -35.89 18.00 23.33
N ARG A 151 -36.19 19.07 22.58
CA ARG A 151 -35.41 19.56 21.45
C ARG A 151 -34.90 20.97 21.72
N GLY A 152 -33.69 21.23 21.21
CA GLY A 152 -33.11 22.55 21.01
C GLY A 152 -32.68 22.71 19.56
N ALA A 153 -32.06 23.85 19.21
CA ALA A 153 -31.77 24.22 17.81
C ALA A 153 -31.01 23.16 16.99
N ALA A 154 -30.07 22.43 17.60
CA ALA A 154 -29.30 21.35 16.96
C ALA A 154 -29.07 20.16 17.90
N LYS A 155 -29.89 20.04 18.96
CA LYS A 155 -29.71 19.05 20.03
C LYS A 155 -31.04 18.40 20.41
N VAL A 156 -30.99 17.16 20.85
CA VAL A 156 -32.10 16.43 21.45
C VAL A 156 -31.63 15.86 22.77
N LEU A 157 -32.42 16.07 23.83
CA LEU A 157 -32.26 15.43 25.12
C LEU A 157 -33.37 14.39 25.31
N ALA A 158 -33.00 13.12 25.40
CA ALA A 158 -33.92 12.01 25.58
C ALA A 158 -33.79 11.41 26.99
N VAL A 159 -34.92 11.08 27.62
CA VAL A 159 -34.96 10.16 28.76
C VAL A 159 -35.15 8.77 28.20
N VAL A 160 -34.20 7.87 28.43
CA VAL A 160 -34.18 6.53 27.85
C VAL A 160 -34.17 5.49 28.96
N SER A 161 -35.07 4.52 28.87
CA SER A 161 -35.15 3.40 29.80
C SER A 161 -35.26 2.11 29.02
N SER A 162 -34.20 1.30 29.03
CA SER A 162 -34.26 -0.07 28.49
C SER A 162 -35.16 -0.91 29.39
N GLY A 163 -36.34 -1.28 28.92
CA GLY A 163 -37.29 -2.12 29.67
C GLY A 163 -36.98 -3.61 29.61
N TYR A 164 -35.75 -3.98 29.22
CA TYR A 164 -35.35 -5.35 28.95
C TYR A 164 -34.02 -5.66 29.61
N ASP A 165 -33.91 -6.87 30.19
CA ASP A 165 -32.75 -7.34 30.94
C ASP A 165 -31.71 -7.96 29.99
N VAL A 166 -31.24 -7.16 29.02
CA VAL A 166 -30.12 -7.60 28.17
C VAL A 166 -28.83 -7.42 28.97
N THR A 167 -28.14 -8.53 29.25
CA THR A 167 -26.83 -8.55 29.90
C THR A 167 -25.76 -8.05 28.93
N GLY A 168 -25.52 -6.74 28.94
CA GLY A 168 -24.46 -6.07 28.17
C GLY A 168 -23.82 -4.93 28.97
N PHE A 169 -22.68 -4.43 28.50
CA PHE A 169 -21.97 -3.28 29.08
C PHE A 169 -22.77 -1.99 28.85
N VAL A 170 -23.34 -1.81 27.65
CA VAL A 170 -24.29 -0.73 27.36
C VAL A 170 -25.51 -1.33 26.65
N PRO A 171 -26.71 -1.31 27.26
CA PRO A 171 -27.88 -1.90 26.62
C PRO A 171 -28.07 -1.39 25.18
N PRO A 172 -28.18 -2.27 24.17
CA PRO A 172 -28.24 -1.85 22.76
C PRO A 172 -29.34 -0.82 22.48
N ALA A 173 -30.48 -0.94 23.17
CA ALA A 173 -31.59 0.01 23.05
C ALA A 173 -31.22 1.46 23.48
N VAL A 174 -30.27 1.63 24.39
CA VAL A 174 -29.78 2.95 24.83
C VAL A 174 -28.91 3.59 23.74
N LEU A 175 -27.93 2.85 23.21
CA LEU A 175 -27.08 3.31 22.11
C LEU A 175 -27.90 3.60 20.85
N ASP A 176 -28.83 2.70 20.52
CA ASP A 176 -29.69 2.85 19.34
C ASP A 176 -30.62 4.06 19.47
N SER A 177 -31.12 4.35 20.68
CA SER A 177 -31.90 5.57 20.93
C SER A 177 -31.10 6.85 20.61
N ALA A 178 -29.78 6.84 20.81
CA ALA A 178 -28.92 7.97 20.42
C ALA A 178 -28.86 8.13 18.89
N PHE A 179 -28.74 7.03 18.15
CA PHE A 179 -28.77 7.05 16.68
C PHE A 179 -30.15 7.50 16.14
N GLN A 180 -31.23 7.02 16.75
CA GLN A 180 -32.59 7.44 16.39
C GLN A 180 -32.81 8.94 16.64
N CYS A 181 -32.34 9.48 17.77
CA CYS A 181 -32.44 10.91 18.06
C CYS A 181 -31.60 11.76 17.09
N LEU A 182 -30.44 11.26 16.64
CA LEU A 182 -29.63 11.93 15.62
C LEU A 182 -30.33 11.94 14.26
N GLY A 183 -30.97 10.83 13.88
CA GLY A 183 -31.80 10.76 12.67
C GLY A 183 -33.04 11.66 12.72
N LEU A 184 -33.66 11.81 13.90
CA LEU A 184 -34.79 12.72 14.12
C LEU A 184 -34.38 14.20 13.99
N LEU A 185 -33.17 14.57 14.44
CA LEU A 185 -32.64 15.93 14.33
C LEU A 185 -32.52 16.41 12.87
N ASP A 186 -32.41 15.48 11.92
CA ASP A 186 -32.32 15.75 10.49
C ASP A 186 -33.69 15.87 9.78
N GLY A 187 -34.80 15.72 10.53
CA GLY A 187 -36.16 15.86 9.98
C GLY A 187 -36.53 14.79 8.93
N GLY A 188 -35.74 13.71 8.83
CA GLY A 188 -35.93 12.64 7.84
C GLY A 188 -35.28 12.89 6.47
N ALA A 189 -34.53 13.98 6.27
CA ALA A 189 -33.87 14.28 5.00
C ALA A 189 -32.85 13.20 4.58
N ALA A 190 -32.27 12.49 5.55
CA ALA A 190 -31.33 11.40 5.29
C ALA A 190 -32.00 10.01 5.03
N GLY A 191 -33.32 9.86 5.19
CA GLY A 191 -34.00 8.58 4.98
C GLY A 191 -33.54 7.48 5.94
N ALA A 192 -33.50 6.22 5.48
CA ALA A 192 -33.16 5.03 6.28
C ALA A 192 -31.69 4.93 6.69
N CYS A 193 -31.18 5.84 7.52
CA CYS A 193 -29.77 5.87 7.88
C CYS A 193 -29.38 4.84 8.93
N LEU A 194 -28.29 4.10 8.66
CA LEU A 194 -27.65 3.21 9.61
C LEU A 194 -26.30 3.81 10.05
N PRO A 195 -25.83 3.55 11.28
CA PRO A 195 -24.49 3.93 11.70
C PRO A 195 -23.43 3.31 10.78
N TRP A 196 -22.62 4.17 10.16
CA TRP A 196 -21.54 3.79 9.24
C TRP A 196 -20.19 3.80 9.95
N VAL A 197 -19.94 4.87 10.71
CA VAL A 197 -18.73 5.04 11.53
C VAL A 197 -19.11 5.73 12.83
N VAL A 198 -18.52 5.28 13.94
CA VAL A 198 -18.42 6.06 15.17
C VAL A 198 -16.94 6.27 15.46
N GLY A 199 -16.47 7.51 15.31
CA GLY A 199 -15.05 7.79 15.41
C GLY A 199 -14.46 7.47 16.78
N ARG A 200 -15.25 7.58 17.85
CA ARG A 200 -14.87 7.12 19.19
C ARG A 200 -16.10 6.78 20.04
N VAL A 201 -16.03 5.69 20.80
CA VAL A 201 -16.95 5.37 21.91
C VAL A 201 -16.15 5.27 23.19
N SER A 202 -16.46 6.09 24.20
CA SER A 202 -15.85 6.01 25.54
C SER A 202 -16.92 5.56 26.52
N ALA A 203 -16.82 4.34 27.05
CA ALA A 203 -17.79 3.76 27.96
C ALA A 203 -17.13 3.52 29.31
N ARG A 204 -17.59 4.23 30.34
CA ARG A 204 -16.92 4.27 31.64
C ARG A 204 -17.36 3.17 32.57
N ARG A 205 -18.66 2.89 32.62
CA ARG A 205 -19.28 1.93 33.53
C ARG A 205 -20.44 1.23 32.83
N PRO A 206 -20.81 0.02 33.26
CA PRO A 206 -22.01 -0.64 32.78
C PRO A 206 -23.25 0.24 32.98
N VAL A 207 -24.02 0.44 31.92
CA VAL A 207 -25.23 1.27 31.97
C VAL A 207 -26.41 0.45 32.51
N ARG A 208 -27.11 1.00 33.50
CA ARG A 208 -28.25 0.38 34.17
C ARG A 208 -29.38 1.39 34.38
N GLY A 209 -30.62 0.92 34.30
CA GLY A 209 -31.81 1.71 34.60
C GLY A 209 -32.10 2.82 33.58
N THR A 210 -32.69 3.91 34.06
CA THR A 210 -33.06 5.08 33.24
C THR A 210 -31.91 6.07 33.15
N VAL A 211 -31.59 6.53 31.94
CA VAL A 211 -30.50 7.46 31.63
C VAL A 211 -30.99 8.67 30.82
N LEU A 212 -30.21 9.74 30.85
CA LEU A 212 -30.33 10.89 29.95
C LEU A 212 -29.38 10.70 28.77
N VAL A 213 -29.88 10.90 27.55
CA VAL A 213 -29.10 10.84 26.31
C VAL A 213 -29.19 12.20 25.62
N LEU A 214 -28.10 12.96 25.64
CA LEU A 214 -27.95 14.17 24.87
C LEU A 214 -27.36 13.83 23.50
N VAL A 215 -27.99 14.27 22.42
CA VAL A 215 -27.52 14.08 21.05
C VAL A 215 -27.41 15.43 20.38
N GLU A 216 -26.30 15.66 19.68
CA GLU A 216 -26.00 16.93 19.02
C GLU A 216 -25.64 16.66 17.55
N ARG A 217 -26.28 17.38 16.63
CA ARG A 217 -25.93 17.34 15.20
C ARG A 217 -24.70 18.21 14.96
N VAL A 218 -23.77 17.70 14.14
CA VAL A 218 -22.56 18.42 13.75
C VAL A 218 -22.59 18.64 12.24
N GLY A 219 -22.55 19.92 11.82
CA GLY A 219 -22.59 20.32 10.42
C GLY A 219 -24.01 20.47 9.84
N GLU A 220 -24.05 20.90 8.58
CA GLU A 220 -25.29 21.10 7.82
C GLU A 220 -25.89 19.76 7.33
N PRO A 221 -27.23 19.63 7.32
CA PRO A 221 -27.92 18.42 6.86
C PRO A 221 -27.65 18.15 5.37
N ARG A 222 -27.35 16.89 5.03
CA ARG A 222 -27.12 16.43 3.65
C ARG A 222 -28.00 15.21 3.35
N PRO A 223 -28.59 15.10 2.14
CA PRO A 223 -29.35 13.91 1.76
C PRO A 223 -28.51 12.63 1.92
N GLY A 224 -29.05 11.65 2.63
CA GLY A 224 -28.41 10.35 2.88
C GLY A 224 -27.23 10.34 3.86
N LEU A 225 -26.93 11.44 4.56
CA LEU A 225 -25.80 11.51 5.49
C LEU A 225 -26.06 12.50 6.64
N VAL A 226 -26.00 12.01 7.88
CA VAL A 226 -26.08 12.84 9.09
C VAL A 226 -24.90 12.57 10.02
N ARG A 227 -24.34 13.63 10.61
CA ARG A 227 -23.23 13.54 11.56
C ARG A 227 -23.58 14.15 12.89
N GLY A 228 -23.03 13.60 13.97
CA GLY A 228 -23.30 14.09 15.31
C GLY A 228 -22.41 13.47 16.38
N ARG A 229 -22.75 13.77 17.62
CA ARG A 229 -22.16 13.19 18.83
C ARG A 229 -23.25 12.95 19.86
N ALA A 230 -23.01 12.06 20.82
CA ALA A 230 -23.95 11.77 21.88
C ALA A 230 -23.26 11.57 23.23
N THR A 231 -23.92 12.00 24.30
CA THR A 231 -23.50 11.79 25.69
C THR A 231 -24.63 11.11 26.45
N VAL A 232 -24.33 9.95 27.05
CA VAL A 232 -25.23 9.19 27.92
C VAL A 232 -24.80 9.43 29.36
N CYS A 233 -25.71 9.93 30.20
CA CYS A 233 -25.45 10.19 31.60
C CYS A 233 -26.57 9.67 32.52
N SER A 234 -26.27 9.48 33.80
CA SER A 234 -27.27 9.13 34.81
C SER A 234 -28.27 10.26 35.03
N LEU A 235 -29.36 10.00 35.75
CA LEU A 235 -30.32 11.06 36.13
C LEU A 235 -29.70 12.14 37.02
N GLN A 236 -28.58 11.84 37.68
CA GLN A 236 -27.79 12.78 38.49
C GLN A 236 -26.70 13.50 37.67
N GLY A 237 -26.57 13.20 36.37
CA GLY A 237 -25.61 13.83 35.47
C GLY A 237 -24.26 13.14 35.38
N GLU A 238 -24.04 11.97 36.01
CA GLU A 238 -22.79 11.24 35.83
C GLU A 238 -22.65 10.77 34.38
N VAL A 239 -21.59 11.17 33.68
CA VAL A 239 -21.31 10.73 32.31
C VAL A 239 -20.91 9.26 32.31
N LEU A 240 -21.68 8.43 31.60
CA LEU A 240 -21.49 6.98 31.52
C LEU A 240 -20.91 6.55 30.17
N VAL A 241 -21.40 7.13 29.06
CA VAL A 241 -20.94 6.81 27.70
C VAL A 241 -20.87 8.08 26.86
N GLU A 242 -19.82 8.24 26.08
CA GLU A 242 -19.67 9.30 25.09
C GLU A 242 -19.42 8.70 23.71
N LEU A 243 -20.17 9.16 22.71
CA LEU A 243 -20.01 8.81 21.32
C LEU A 243 -19.62 10.07 20.55
N ASP A 244 -18.44 10.06 19.94
CA ASP A 244 -17.93 11.18 19.16
C ASP A 244 -17.80 10.79 17.68
N ARG A 245 -18.02 11.78 16.81
CA ARG A 245 -18.00 11.65 15.34
C ARG A 245 -18.89 10.49 14.84
N ILE A 246 -20.13 10.44 15.31
CA ILE A 246 -21.16 9.54 14.78
C ILE A 246 -21.47 9.96 13.35
N THR A 247 -21.43 9.02 12.42
CA THR A 247 -21.89 9.20 11.04
C THR A 247 -22.95 8.17 10.74
N LEU A 248 -24.19 8.62 10.50
CA LEU A 248 -25.25 7.78 9.96
C LEU A 248 -25.33 8.01 8.46
N LYS A 249 -25.39 6.92 7.69
CA LYS A 249 -25.45 6.96 6.24
C LYS A 249 -26.66 6.16 5.77
N GLY A 250 -27.44 6.71 4.86
CA GLY A 250 -28.51 5.98 4.18
C GLY A 250 -27.91 4.84 3.35
N PRO A 251 -28.58 3.69 3.18
CA PRO A 251 -28.16 2.71 2.20
C PRO A 251 -28.14 3.41 0.86
N SER A 252 -26.95 3.58 0.28
CA SER A 252 -26.85 3.73 -1.16
C SER A 252 -27.28 2.39 -1.74
N ARG A 253 -28.59 2.19 -1.93
CA ARG A 253 -29.03 1.32 -3.01
C ARG A 253 -28.68 2.07 -4.30
N SER A 254 -27.41 2.09 -4.65
CA SER A 254 -27.10 2.09 -6.06
C SER A 254 -27.55 0.72 -6.55
N ARG A 255 -28.80 0.60 -6.97
CA ARG A 255 -29.06 -0.36 -8.05
C ARG A 255 -28.05 0.03 -9.11
N GLY A 256 -27.11 -0.87 -9.40
CA GLY A 256 -26.11 -0.58 -10.42
C GLY A 256 -26.80 -0.09 -11.68
N LEU A 257 -26.12 0.78 -12.41
CA LEU A 257 -26.67 1.41 -13.58
C LEU A 257 -26.41 0.53 -14.80
N ILE A 258 -27.46 0.30 -15.60
CA ILE A 258 -27.34 -0.22 -16.96
C ILE A 258 -27.61 0.93 -17.91
N THR A 259 -26.64 1.28 -18.76
CA THR A 259 -26.82 2.25 -19.84
C THR A 259 -26.59 1.60 -21.20
N ALA A 260 -27.16 2.20 -22.24
CA ALA A 260 -26.85 1.90 -23.62
C ALA A 260 -26.34 3.17 -24.32
N THR A 261 -25.52 3.00 -25.36
CA THR A 261 -25.11 4.11 -26.22
C THR A 261 -26.31 4.59 -27.01
N ARG A 262 -26.62 5.89 -26.91
CA ARG A 262 -27.59 6.56 -27.78
C ARG A 262 -26.86 7.43 -28.79
N TRP A 263 -27.46 7.67 -29.93
CA TRP A 263 -26.92 8.54 -30.97
C TRP A 263 -27.87 9.72 -31.18
N ASP A 264 -27.39 10.91 -30.84
CA ASP A 264 -28.14 12.14 -30.96
C ASP A 264 -27.74 12.83 -32.27
N SER A 265 -28.72 13.25 -33.08
CA SER A 265 -28.42 14.00 -34.30
C SER A 265 -27.86 15.37 -33.95
N VAL A 266 -26.78 15.76 -34.63
CA VAL A 266 -26.06 17.01 -34.40
C VAL A 266 -25.77 17.72 -35.72
N ALA A 267 -25.48 19.02 -35.64
CA ALA A 267 -24.92 19.79 -36.75
C ALA A 267 -23.47 20.13 -36.38
N PRO A 268 -22.47 19.39 -36.90
CA PRO A 268 -21.11 19.49 -36.41
C PRO A 268 -20.45 20.79 -36.86
N THR A 269 -19.57 21.31 -36.00
CA THR A 269 -18.87 22.57 -36.23
C THR A 269 -17.54 22.30 -36.89
N ARG A 270 -17.33 22.85 -38.09
CA ARG A 270 -16.05 22.74 -38.81
C ARG A 270 -15.02 23.70 -38.22
N VAL A 271 -13.78 23.25 -38.16
CA VAL A 271 -12.64 24.01 -37.65
C VAL A 271 -11.52 24.02 -38.69
N GLU A 272 -10.78 25.12 -38.78
CA GLU A 272 -9.61 25.21 -39.66
C GLU A 272 -8.48 24.31 -39.16
N GLY A 273 -7.85 23.57 -40.08
CA GLY A 273 -6.71 22.70 -39.82
C GLY A 273 -6.43 21.73 -41.00
N SER A 274 -5.24 21.14 -41.03
CA SER A 274 -4.85 20.09 -41.98
C SER A 274 -4.41 18.85 -41.21
N PRO A 275 -5.36 18.02 -40.72
CA PRO A 275 -5.04 16.87 -39.89
C PRO A 275 -4.43 15.72 -40.71
N VAL A 276 -3.66 14.85 -40.05
CA VAL A 276 -3.27 13.57 -40.63
C VAL A 276 -4.45 12.60 -40.51
N VAL A 277 -4.89 12.06 -41.64
CA VAL A 277 -5.98 11.09 -41.68
C VAL A 277 -5.43 9.68 -41.47
N VAL A 278 -6.02 8.95 -40.52
CA VAL A 278 -5.70 7.55 -40.23
C VAL A 278 -6.94 6.71 -40.52
N THR A 279 -6.82 5.76 -41.46
CA THR A 279 -7.92 4.88 -41.85
C THR A 279 -7.53 3.44 -41.51
N PRO A 280 -8.21 2.79 -40.55
CA PRO A 280 -8.00 1.37 -40.28
C PRO A 280 -8.27 0.53 -41.54
N ALA A 281 -7.43 -0.47 -41.79
CA ALA A 281 -7.55 -1.35 -42.94
C ALA A 281 -7.17 -2.79 -42.60
N GLY A 282 -7.78 -3.75 -43.29
CA GLY A 282 -7.57 -5.18 -43.08
C GLY A 282 -8.62 -5.80 -42.15
N ALA A 283 -8.36 -7.02 -41.68
CA ALA A 283 -9.29 -7.76 -40.83
C ALA A 283 -8.58 -8.45 -39.65
N GLY A 284 -9.31 -8.62 -38.55
CA GLY A 284 -8.88 -9.39 -37.39
C GLY A 284 -7.73 -8.75 -36.59
N GLU A 285 -7.02 -9.57 -35.83
CA GLU A 285 -5.98 -9.13 -34.90
C GLU A 285 -4.81 -8.42 -35.61
N ALA A 286 -4.42 -8.89 -36.80
CA ALA A 286 -3.31 -8.31 -37.56
C ALA A 286 -3.58 -6.84 -37.94
N ALA A 287 -4.80 -6.51 -38.34
CA ALA A 287 -5.19 -5.14 -38.68
C ALA A 287 -5.17 -4.20 -37.46
N VAL A 288 -5.58 -4.69 -36.29
CA VAL A 288 -5.51 -3.91 -35.06
C VAL A 288 -4.05 -3.67 -34.65
N ARG A 289 -3.16 -4.65 -34.81
CA ARG A 289 -1.72 -4.47 -34.55
C ARG A 289 -1.08 -3.46 -35.50
N GLU A 290 -1.45 -3.48 -36.78
CA GLU A 290 -1.00 -2.50 -37.76
C GLU A 290 -1.47 -1.08 -37.41
N LEU A 291 -2.73 -0.93 -36.96
CA LEU A 291 -3.25 0.33 -36.46
C LEU A 291 -2.41 0.85 -35.29
N PHE A 292 -2.05 0.00 -34.33
CA PHE A 292 -1.15 0.39 -33.23
C PHE A 292 0.23 0.82 -33.72
N ALA A 293 0.80 0.15 -34.73
CA ALA A 293 2.09 0.53 -35.30
C ALA A 293 2.04 1.94 -35.92
N GLN A 294 1.01 2.23 -36.69
CA GLN A 294 0.78 3.56 -37.29
C GLN A 294 0.57 4.64 -36.22
N VAL A 295 -0.26 4.36 -35.20
CA VAL A 295 -0.50 5.30 -34.10
C VAL A 295 0.80 5.58 -33.36
N ARG A 296 1.58 4.55 -33.01
CA ARG A 296 2.87 4.71 -32.33
C ARG A 296 3.84 5.56 -33.14
N GLU A 297 3.88 5.40 -34.46
CA GLU A 297 4.67 6.26 -35.34
C GLU A 297 4.19 7.73 -35.29
N LEU A 298 2.88 7.96 -35.32
CA LEU A 298 2.32 9.31 -35.35
C LEU A 298 2.48 10.04 -34.01
N VAL A 299 2.26 9.36 -32.89
CA VAL A 299 2.36 9.98 -31.55
C VAL A 299 3.80 10.11 -31.04
N THR A 300 4.78 9.54 -31.76
CA THR A 300 6.20 9.79 -31.48
C THR A 300 6.73 11.01 -32.23
N ARG A 301 5.98 11.59 -33.19
CA ARG A 301 6.34 12.84 -33.87
C ARG A 301 6.27 14.03 -32.90
N ARG A 302 7.11 15.04 -33.15
CA ARG A 302 7.21 16.25 -32.33
C ARG A 302 7.11 17.50 -33.23
N PRO A 303 6.04 18.32 -33.12
CA PRO A 303 4.82 18.09 -32.33
C PRO A 303 3.97 16.92 -32.86
N VAL A 304 3.11 16.34 -32.01
CA VAL A 304 2.13 15.34 -32.46
C VAL A 304 1.12 16.05 -33.38
N PRO A 305 0.91 15.56 -34.61
CA PRO A 305 -0.04 16.19 -35.53
C PRO A 305 -1.48 16.00 -35.05
N ASP A 306 -2.37 16.93 -35.40
CA ASP A 306 -3.82 16.70 -35.28
C ASP A 306 -4.19 15.46 -36.10
N LEU A 307 -5.00 14.58 -35.54
CA LEU A 307 -5.34 13.28 -36.12
C LEU A 307 -6.84 13.19 -36.35
N VAL A 308 -7.24 12.76 -37.55
CA VAL A 308 -8.61 12.34 -37.83
C VAL A 308 -8.60 10.86 -38.14
N PHE A 309 -9.21 10.06 -37.27
CA PHE A 309 -9.45 8.65 -37.54
C PHE A 309 -10.74 8.53 -38.34
N LEU A 310 -10.60 8.22 -39.63
CA LEU A 310 -11.72 7.99 -40.51
C LEU A 310 -12.09 6.51 -40.42
N THR A 311 -13.22 6.22 -39.80
CA THR A 311 -13.76 4.87 -39.75
C THR A 311 -14.96 4.72 -40.68
N ARG A 312 -15.30 3.47 -41.01
CA ARG A 312 -16.46 3.12 -41.80
C ARG A 312 -17.19 2.00 -41.09
N ARG A 313 -18.47 2.21 -40.79
CA ARG A 313 -19.29 1.29 -39.97
C ARG A 313 -18.59 0.86 -38.68
N GLY A 314 -17.87 1.75 -38.02
CA GLY A 314 -17.21 1.45 -36.73
C GLY A 314 -18.19 1.38 -35.56
N GLN A 315 -19.39 1.94 -35.72
CA GLN A 315 -20.44 1.95 -34.69
C GLN A 315 -21.82 1.64 -35.28
N ASP A 316 -22.71 1.12 -34.41
CA ASP A 316 -24.13 0.91 -34.71
C ASP A 316 -24.90 2.18 -34.31
N VAL A 317 -25.09 3.08 -35.28
CA VAL A 317 -25.62 4.45 -35.13
C VAL A 317 -27.14 4.46 -35.30
N LEU A 318 -27.63 3.86 -36.38
CA LEU A 318 -29.06 3.79 -36.71
C LEU A 318 -29.75 2.55 -36.15
N GLY A 319 -28.98 1.60 -35.62
CA GLY A 319 -29.47 0.33 -35.08
C GLY A 319 -29.56 -0.75 -36.17
N GLY A 320 -28.89 -1.88 -35.92
CA GLY A 320 -28.87 -3.03 -36.84
C GLY A 320 -27.85 -2.93 -37.98
N GLU A 321 -26.85 -2.04 -37.86
CA GLU A 321 -25.78 -1.93 -38.85
C GLU A 321 -24.78 -3.10 -38.79
N ASP A 322 -24.23 -3.49 -39.94
CA ASP A 322 -23.12 -4.46 -40.01
C ASP A 322 -21.82 -3.75 -39.66
N VAL A 323 -21.55 -3.65 -38.36
CA VAL A 323 -20.39 -2.96 -37.79
C VAL A 323 -19.09 -3.70 -38.13
N ASP A 324 -18.07 -2.98 -38.59
CA ASP A 324 -16.74 -3.53 -38.79
C ASP A 324 -15.96 -3.54 -37.44
N PRO A 325 -15.55 -4.72 -36.94
CA PRO A 325 -14.87 -4.83 -35.66
C PRO A 325 -13.49 -4.15 -35.59
N VAL A 326 -12.76 -4.03 -36.72
CA VAL A 326 -11.46 -3.33 -36.76
C VAL A 326 -11.67 -1.84 -36.61
N HIS A 327 -12.69 -1.30 -37.29
CA HIS A 327 -13.08 0.09 -37.14
C HIS A 327 -13.61 0.37 -35.73
N ALA A 328 -14.39 -0.54 -35.13
CA ALA A 328 -14.80 -0.44 -33.73
C ALA A 328 -13.58 -0.45 -32.78
N ALA A 329 -12.56 -1.26 -33.04
CA ALA A 329 -11.32 -1.26 -32.25
C ALA A 329 -10.62 0.11 -32.26
N ALA A 330 -10.64 0.81 -33.40
CA ALA A 330 -10.11 2.17 -33.50
C ALA A 330 -10.85 3.13 -32.55
N TRP A 331 -12.16 2.98 -32.35
CA TRP A 331 -12.92 3.76 -31.36
C TRP A 331 -12.40 3.57 -29.94
N GLY A 332 -12.20 2.33 -29.50
CA GLY A 332 -11.66 2.05 -28.17
C GLY A 332 -10.24 2.58 -27.97
N LEU A 333 -9.40 2.47 -29.00
CA LEU A 333 -8.05 3.02 -29.03
C LEU A 333 -8.07 4.55 -28.89
N VAL A 334 -8.81 5.22 -29.78
CA VAL A 334 -8.82 6.68 -29.92
C VAL A 334 -9.43 7.36 -28.71
N ARG A 335 -10.47 6.77 -28.10
CA ARG A 335 -11.04 7.26 -26.84
C ARG A 335 -10.00 7.34 -25.73
N THR A 336 -9.16 6.33 -25.62
CA THR A 336 -8.03 6.36 -24.67
C THR A 336 -6.93 7.31 -25.13
N LEU A 337 -6.61 7.34 -26.43
CA LEU A 337 -5.57 8.22 -26.98
C LEU A 337 -5.87 9.71 -26.74
N ARG A 338 -7.15 10.09 -26.77
CA ARG A 338 -7.61 11.44 -26.42
C ARG A 338 -7.37 11.79 -24.94
N LEU A 339 -7.42 10.81 -24.05
CA LEU A 339 -7.04 10.99 -22.64
C LEU A 339 -5.52 11.11 -22.51
N GLU A 340 -4.77 10.37 -23.32
CA GLU A 340 -3.29 10.39 -23.33
C GLU A 340 -2.72 11.67 -23.97
N HIS A 341 -3.43 12.32 -24.90
CA HIS A 341 -2.99 13.54 -25.61
C HIS A 341 -4.06 14.66 -25.65
N PRO A 342 -4.42 15.29 -24.51
CA PRO A 342 -5.57 16.21 -24.47
C PRO A 342 -5.38 17.54 -25.21
N ARG A 343 -4.15 17.94 -25.56
CA ARG A 343 -3.89 19.13 -26.41
C ARG A 343 -3.94 18.88 -27.90
N THR A 344 -3.78 17.63 -28.33
CA THR A 344 -3.84 17.29 -29.74
C THR A 344 -5.29 17.09 -30.14
N ARG A 345 -5.72 17.69 -31.27
CA ARG A 345 -7.07 17.44 -31.76
C ARG A 345 -7.09 16.08 -32.43
N ILE A 346 -7.38 15.07 -31.63
CA ILE A 346 -7.64 13.71 -32.10
C ILE A 346 -9.16 13.57 -32.22
N ARG A 347 -9.62 13.28 -33.44
CA ARG A 347 -11.04 13.18 -33.81
C ARG A 347 -11.34 11.82 -34.40
N LEU A 348 -12.58 11.40 -34.22
CA LEU A 348 -13.10 10.18 -34.80
C LEU A 348 -14.33 10.51 -35.64
N VAL A 349 -14.25 10.19 -36.92
CA VAL A 349 -15.31 10.41 -37.90
C VAL A 349 -15.64 9.06 -38.51
N ASP A 350 -16.85 8.55 -38.24
CA ASP A 350 -17.34 7.30 -38.81
C ASP A 350 -18.32 7.57 -39.95
N ALA A 351 -17.88 7.40 -41.19
CA ALA A 351 -18.65 7.79 -42.37
C ALA A 351 -18.64 6.71 -43.45
N ASP A 352 -19.83 6.37 -43.94
CA ASP A 352 -19.99 5.52 -45.13
C ASP A 352 -19.84 6.32 -46.43
N GLU A 353 -20.03 7.63 -46.33
CA GLU A 353 -19.94 8.60 -47.41
C GLU A 353 -18.57 9.30 -47.39
N PRO A 354 -18.04 9.77 -48.53
CA PRO A 354 -16.80 10.55 -48.54
C PRO A 354 -16.93 11.83 -47.71
N VAL A 355 -16.00 12.02 -46.77
CA VAL A 355 -15.87 13.25 -45.99
C VAL A 355 -14.55 13.89 -46.37
N ASP A 356 -14.58 15.16 -46.77
CA ASP A 356 -13.36 15.95 -47.01
C ASP A 356 -12.46 15.93 -45.77
N GLU A 357 -11.13 16.07 -45.93
CA GLU A 357 -10.13 16.10 -44.84
C GLU A 357 -10.33 17.29 -43.88
N VAL A 358 -11.40 17.25 -43.10
CA VAL A 358 -11.92 18.37 -42.32
C VAL A 358 -11.88 18.01 -40.84
N LEU A 359 -11.38 18.95 -40.05
CA LEU A 359 -11.35 18.86 -38.61
C LEU A 359 -12.67 19.39 -38.03
N PHE A 360 -13.31 18.63 -37.15
CA PHE A 360 -14.53 19.04 -36.45
C PHE A 360 -14.24 19.40 -35.00
N GLU A 361 -15.08 20.25 -34.40
CA GLU A 361 -14.99 20.59 -32.98
C GLU A 361 -15.36 19.36 -32.13
N GLU A 362 -16.45 18.69 -32.51
CA GLU A 362 -16.96 17.49 -31.84
C GLU A 362 -15.96 16.33 -31.94
N PRO A 363 -15.71 15.62 -30.83
CA PRO A 363 -14.64 14.63 -30.79
C PRO A 363 -14.95 13.31 -31.51
N GLU A 364 -16.23 12.94 -31.53
CA GLU A 364 -16.76 11.68 -32.05
C GLU A 364 -18.01 12.00 -32.86
N LEU A 365 -17.96 11.69 -34.15
CA LEU A 365 -19.04 11.94 -35.08
C LEU A 365 -19.27 10.71 -35.95
N ALA A 366 -20.52 10.48 -36.32
CA ALA A 366 -20.88 9.54 -37.36
C ALA A 366 -21.75 10.22 -38.41
N LEU A 367 -21.49 9.95 -39.70
CA LEU A 367 -22.29 10.41 -40.82
C LEU A 367 -23.07 9.23 -41.39
N ARG A 368 -24.40 9.33 -41.36
CA ARG A 368 -25.34 8.36 -41.95
C ARG A 368 -26.45 9.09 -42.69
N ASP A 369 -26.70 8.68 -43.93
CA ASP A 369 -27.76 9.25 -44.78
C ASP A 369 -27.72 10.80 -44.84
N GLY A 370 -26.52 11.37 -45.00
CA GLY A 370 -26.28 12.81 -45.00
C GLY A 370 -26.54 13.55 -43.67
N LYS A 371 -26.76 12.83 -42.56
CA LYS A 371 -26.96 13.39 -41.21
C LYS A 371 -25.83 13.01 -40.26
N TRP A 372 -25.44 13.97 -39.45
CA TRP A 372 -24.42 13.79 -38.43
C TRP A 372 -25.04 13.37 -37.10
N PHE A 373 -24.35 12.49 -36.40
CA PHE A 373 -24.72 11.95 -35.10
C PHE A 373 -23.52 12.00 -34.15
N ALA A 374 -23.79 12.26 -32.87
CA ALA A 374 -22.81 12.18 -31.80
C ALA A 374 -23.26 11.15 -30.75
N PRO A 375 -22.33 10.40 -30.13
CA PRO A 375 -22.67 9.39 -29.14
C PRO A 375 -22.98 10.01 -27.78
N GLY A 376 -23.94 9.41 -27.08
CA GLY A 376 -24.32 9.69 -25.70
C GLY A 376 -24.62 8.41 -24.94
N GLN A 377 -24.94 8.51 -23.64
CA GLN A 377 -25.35 7.39 -22.80
C GLN A 377 -26.76 7.62 -22.28
N GLU A 378 -27.57 6.56 -22.27
CA GLU A 378 -28.95 6.58 -21.75
C GLU A 378 -29.20 5.43 -20.77
N SER A 379 -29.81 5.74 -19.63
CA SER A 379 -30.20 4.74 -18.64
C SER A 379 -31.26 3.80 -19.21
N THR A 380 -31.01 2.50 -19.12
CA THR A 380 -31.94 1.46 -19.61
C THR A 380 -32.69 0.84 -18.42
N PRO A 381 -34.00 1.09 -18.28
CA PRO A 381 -34.78 0.52 -17.20
C PRO A 381 -35.01 -0.98 -17.42
N VAL A 382 -34.67 -1.79 -16.42
CA VAL A 382 -34.92 -3.24 -16.45
C VAL A 382 -36.34 -3.51 -15.97
N ARG A 383 -37.24 -3.87 -16.90
CA ARG A 383 -38.64 -4.22 -16.60
C ARG A 383 -39.01 -5.64 -17.04
N ALA A 384 -38.09 -6.36 -17.67
CA ALA A 384 -38.32 -7.70 -18.17
C ALA A 384 -38.18 -8.75 -17.05
N PRO A 385 -38.97 -9.84 -17.08
CA PRO A 385 -38.75 -10.97 -16.18
C PRO A 385 -37.39 -11.60 -16.49
N ARG A 386 -36.65 -11.96 -15.43
CA ARG A 386 -35.35 -12.62 -15.59
C ARG A 386 -35.48 -13.91 -16.39
N ARG A 387 -34.49 -14.16 -17.24
CA ARG A 387 -34.41 -15.38 -18.04
C ARG A 387 -34.29 -16.60 -17.10
N SER A 388 -35.02 -17.67 -17.41
CA SER A 388 -34.84 -18.95 -16.74
C SER A 388 -33.60 -19.67 -17.30
N TYR A 389 -32.77 -20.18 -16.40
CA TYR A 389 -31.60 -21.01 -16.75
C TYR A 389 -31.84 -22.50 -16.45
N ALA A 390 -33.03 -22.85 -15.96
CA ALA A 390 -33.37 -24.19 -15.53
C ALA A 390 -33.25 -25.20 -16.67
N GLY A 391 -32.48 -26.26 -16.47
CA GLY A 391 -32.28 -27.33 -17.45
C GLY A 391 -31.29 -26.99 -18.59
N GLY A 392 -30.74 -25.77 -18.64
CA GLY A 392 -29.88 -25.31 -19.73
C GLY A 392 -28.43 -25.77 -19.63
N ARG A 393 -27.72 -25.74 -20.76
CA ARG A 393 -26.30 -26.06 -20.92
C ARG A 393 -25.51 -24.79 -21.26
N PHE A 394 -24.50 -24.46 -20.47
CA PHE A 394 -23.76 -23.20 -20.61
C PHE A 394 -22.26 -23.40 -20.79
N LEU A 395 -21.65 -22.59 -21.65
CA LEU A 395 -20.19 -22.50 -21.81
C LEU A 395 -19.66 -21.21 -21.20
N ILE A 396 -18.63 -21.29 -20.35
CA ILE A 396 -17.96 -20.12 -19.78
C ILE A 396 -16.47 -20.19 -20.09
N THR A 397 -15.99 -19.25 -20.89
CA THR A 397 -14.56 -19.13 -21.23
C THR A 397 -13.90 -18.10 -20.32
N GLY A 398 -12.67 -18.39 -19.87
CA GLY A 398 -12.16 -17.76 -18.65
C GLY A 398 -12.91 -18.22 -17.39
N GLY A 399 -13.68 -19.32 -17.49
CA GLY A 399 -14.60 -19.81 -16.47
C GLY A 399 -13.96 -20.23 -15.15
N MET A 400 -12.64 -20.39 -15.13
CA MET A 400 -11.85 -20.74 -13.95
C MET A 400 -11.20 -19.52 -13.28
N GLY A 401 -11.38 -18.31 -13.83
CA GLY A 401 -11.07 -17.04 -13.17
C GLY A 401 -12.16 -16.63 -12.18
N ALA A 402 -11.88 -15.61 -11.36
CA ALA A 402 -12.79 -15.17 -10.28
C ALA A 402 -14.22 -14.87 -10.79
N LEU A 403 -14.35 -14.04 -11.83
CA LEU A 403 -15.65 -13.67 -12.41
C LEU A 403 -16.36 -14.87 -13.06
N GLY A 404 -15.61 -15.68 -13.82
CA GLY A 404 -16.13 -16.89 -14.46
C GLY A 404 -16.74 -17.87 -13.46
N LEU A 405 -16.10 -18.05 -12.30
CA LEU A 405 -16.61 -18.90 -11.22
C LEU A 405 -17.88 -18.32 -10.56
N HIS A 406 -17.96 -17.00 -10.36
CA HIS A 406 -19.19 -16.37 -9.83
C HIS A 406 -20.37 -16.55 -10.78
N VAL A 407 -20.15 -16.41 -12.10
CA VAL A 407 -21.18 -16.67 -13.11
C VAL A 407 -21.60 -18.14 -13.08
N ALA A 408 -20.64 -19.07 -13.03
CA ALA A 408 -20.90 -20.50 -12.99
C ALA A 408 -21.77 -20.90 -11.78
N GLU A 409 -21.38 -20.45 -10.58
CA GLU A 409 -22.10 -20.72 -9.32
C GLU A 409 -23.54 -20.19 -9.37
N THR A 410 -23.73 -19.04 -10.00
CA THR A 410 -25.06 -18.43 -10.10
C THR A 410 -25.95 -19.15 -11.11
N LEU A 411 -25.41 -19.56 -12.26
CA LEU A 411 -26.15 -20.38 -13.23
C LEU A 411 -26.54 -21.73 -12.63
N ALA A 412 -25.63 -22.37 -11.89
CA ALA A 412 -25.93 -23.62 -11.17
C ALA A 412 -27.00 -23.41 -10.08
N ALA A 413 -26.93 -22.32 -9.31
CA ALA A 413 -27.96 -21.98 -8.32
C ALA A 413 -29.33 -21.69 -8.96
N ALA A 414 -29.36 -21.20 -10.20
CA ALA A 414 -30.58 -20.97 -10.97
C ALA A 414 -31.10 -22.23 -11.71
N GLY A 415 -30.48 -23.40 -11.50
CA GLY A 415 -30.95 -24.69 -12.00
C GLY A 415 -30.41 -25.12 -13.36
N ALA A 416 -29.27 -24.57 -13.83
CA ALA A 416 -28.61 -25.06 -15.03
C ALA A 416 -28.32 -26.58 -14.95
N ALA A 417 -28.56 -27.31 -16.04
CA ALA A 417 -28.27 -28.74 -16.09
C ALA A 417 -26.77 -29.01 -16.21
N GLN A 418 -26.08 -28.21 -17.02
CA GLN A 418 -24.65 -28.37 -17.29
C GLN A 418 -23.93 -27.02 -17.41
N VAL A 419 -22.73 -26.92 -16.83
CA VAL A 419 -21.80 -25.81 -17.02
C VAL A 419 -20.44 -26.33 -17.49
N THR A 420 -20.01 -25.90 -18.66
CA THR A 420 -18.68 -26.18 -19.23
C THR A 420 -17.76 -24.98 -19.02
N LEU A 421 -16.63 -25.17 -18.33
CA LEU A 421 -15.66 -24.13 -18.03
C LEU A 421 -14.39 -24.37 -18.85
N VAL A 422 -14.04 -23.40 -19.71
CA VAL A 422 -12.84 -23.45 -20.55
C VAL A 422 -11.82 -22.44 -20.06
N GLY A 423 -10.56 -22.87 -19.96
CA GLY A 423 -9.43 -22.01 -19.69
C GLY A 423 -8.12 -22.81 -19.74
N ARG A 424 -7.00 -22.11 -19.91
CA ARG A 424 -5.69 -22.75 -20.14
C ARG A 424 -5.18 -23.59 -18.97
N THR A 425 -5.74 -23.42 -17.77
CA THR A 425 -5.33 -24.13 -16.56
C THR A 425 -6.56 -24.53 -15.77
N VAL A 426 -6.63 -25.81 -15.37
CA VAL A 426 -7.67 -26.34 -14.50
C VAL A 426 -7.16 -26.38 -13.06
N PRO A 427 -7.79 -25.69 -12.10
CA PRO A 427 -7.38 -25.73 -10.69
C PRO A 427 -7.52 -27.13 -10.08
N THR A 428 -6.42 -27.68 -9.56
CA THR A 428 -6.38 -29.00 -8.92
C THR A 428 -6.37 -28.94 -7.39
N SER A 429 -6.16 -27.76 -6.79
CA SER A 429 -6.21 -27.53 -5.33
C SER A 429 -6.49 -26.05 -5.00
N GLY A 430 -6.80 -25.76 -3.73
CA GLY A 430 -7.04 -24.39 -3.23
C GLY A 430 -8.48 -23.87 -3.42
N PRO A 431 -8.74 -22.59 -3.11
CA PRO A 431 -10.10 -22.03 -3.05
C PRO A 431 -10.89 -22.15 -4.37
N ALA A 432 -10.23 -22.01 -5.52
CA ALA A 432 -10.87 -22.18 -6.83
C ALA A 432 -11.27 -23.64 -7.09
N HIS A 433 -10.44 -24.60 -6.67
CA HIS A 433 -10.78 -26.03 -6.75
C HIS A 433 -11.96 -26.36 -5.83
N GLU A 434 -11.97 -25.84 -4.59
CA GLU A 434 -13.10 -26.02 -3.67
C GLU A 434 -14.42 -25.45 -4.21
N ARG A 435 -14.35 -24.30 -4.90
CA ARG A 435 -15.51 -23.72 -5.61
C ARG A 435 -16.00 -24.63 -6.72
N LEU A 436 -15.09 -25.20 -7.53
CA LEU A 436 -15.43 -26.19 -8.56
C LEU A 436 -16.07 -27.45 -7.98
N THR A 437 -15.56 -27.96 -6.85
CA THR A 437 -16.15 -29.10 -6.14
C THR A 437 -17.57 -28.79 -5.65
N ARG A 438 -17.79 -27.59 -5.08
CA ARG A 438 -19.15 -27.14 -4.70
C ARG A 438 -20.07 -27.00 -5.90
N LEU A 439 -19.57 -26.49 -7.02
CA LEU A 439 -20.34 -26.36 -8.26
C LEU A 439 -20.79 -27.73 -8.78
N ALA A 440 -19.90 -28.72 -8.77
CA ALA A 440 -20.18 -30.09 -9.21
C ALA A 440 -21.24 -30.81 -8.35
N SER A 441 -21.52 -30.33 -7.13
CA SER A 441 -22.62 -30.83 -6.31
C SER A 441 -24.01 -30.31 -6.72
N ARG A 442 -24.07 -29.29 -7.59
CA ARG A 442 -25.32 -28.58 -7.96
C ARG A 442 -25.75 -28.81 -9.40
N CYS A 443 -24.81 -29.04 -10.32
CA CYS A 443 -25.08 -29.35 -11.74
C CYS A 443 -23.96 -30.20 -12.33
N ASP A 444 -24.13 -30.68 -13.57
CA ASP A 444 -23.03 -31.32 -14.31
C ASP A 444 -21.96 -30.26 -14.65
N VAL A 445 -20.71 -30.50 -14.24
CA VAL A 445 -19.61 -29.55 -14.46
C VAL A 445 -18.52 -30.20 -15.29
N ARG A 446 -18.23 -29.61 -16.44
CA ARG A 446 -17.16 -30.04 -17.34
C ARG A 446 -16.05 -28.99 -17.40
N THR A 447 -14.84 -29.32 -16.96
CA THR A 447 -13.68 -28.43 -17.08
C THR A 447 -12.80 -28.83 -18.25
N ILE A 448 -12.38 -27.86 -19.07
CA ILE A 448 -11.48 -28.07 -20.21
C ILE A 448 -10.25 -27.17 -20.05
N GLY A 449 -9.08 -27.81 -19.94
CA GLY A 449 -7.76 -27.18 -19.86
C GLY A 449 -7.18 -26.89 -21.24
N ALA A 450 -7.64 -25.85 -21.93
CA ALA A 450 -7.19 -25.51 -23.29
C ALA A 450 -7.32 -24.02 -23.58
N ASP A 451 -6.61 -23.55 -24.62
CA ASP A 451 -6.96 -22.30 -25.29
C ASP A 451 -8.21 -22.54 -26.14
N LEU A 452 -9.15 -21.60 -26.11
CA LEU A 452 -10.42 -21.72 -26.84
C LEU A 452 -10.20 -21.86 -28.35
N ARG A 453 -9.13 -21.23 -28.88
CA ARG A 453 -8.79 -21.24 -30.31
C ARG A 453 -8.35 -22.61 -30.81
N ASP A 454 -7.92 -23.48 -29.89
CA ASP A 454 -7.42 -24.82 -30.21
C ASP A 454 -8.52 -25.89 -30.13
N LEU A 455 -9.75 -25.50 -29.75
CA LEU A 455 -10.88 -26.42 -29.63
C LEU A 455 -11.59 -26.58 -31.00
N PRO A 456 -11.57 -27.78 -31.61
CA PRO A 456 -12.10 -27.99 -32.96
C PRO A 456 -13.64 -28.00 -33.03
N ASP A 457 -14.30 -28.35 -31.93
CA ASP A 457 -15.76 -28.29 -31.78
C ASP A 457 -16.11 -27.90 -30.34
N LEU A 458 -16.94 -26.87 -30.19
CA LEU A 458 -17.41 -26.39 -28.90
C LEU A 458 -18.65 -27.17 -28.43
N GLY A 459 -19.42 -27.76 -29.35
CA GLY A 459 -20.74 -28.35 -29.06
C GLY A 459 -21.86 -27.32 -28.99
N GLU A 460 -23.09 -27.81 -28.75
CA GLU A 460 -24.30 -26.97 -28.65
C GLU A 460 -24.57 -26.54 -27.20
N PHE A 461 -24.78 -25.24 -26.99
CA PHE A 461 -25.10 -24.64 -25.70
C PHE A 461 -26.34 -23.73 -25.82
N ASP A 462 -27.05 -23.54 -24.71
CA ASP A 462 -28.16 -22.60 -24.61
C ASP A 462 -27.66 -21.16 -24.39
N GLY A 463 -26.46 -21.02 -23.82
CA GLY A 463 -25.79 -19.74 -23.59
C GLY A 463 -24.29 -19.87 -23.42
N ILE A 464 -23.56 -18.85 -23.86
CA ILE A 464 -22.11 -18.76 -23.77
C ILE A 464 -21.73 -17.45 -23.09
N VAL A 465 -20.82 -17.50 -22.12
CA VAL A 465 -20.25 -16.34 -21.45
C VAL A 465 -18.75 -16.28 -21.73
N HIS A 466 -18.30 -15.20 -22.37
CA HIS A 466 -16.90 -14.98 -22.69
C HIS A 466 -16.26 -13.99 -21.72
N ALA A 467 -15.67 -14.52 -20.64
CA ALA A 467 -15.04 -13.76 -19.56
C ALA A 467 -13.49 -13.79 -19.61
N ALA A 468 -12.90 -14.26 -20.71
CA ALA A 468 -11.45 -14.30 -20.87
C ALA A 468 -10.87 -12.89 -21.10
N GLY A 469 -9.74 -12.57 -20.46
CA GLY A 469 -9.04 -11.30 -20.63
C GLY A 469 -7.77 -11.24 -19.78
N VAL A 470 -6.85 -10.35 -20.16
CA VAL A 470 -5.63 -10.02 -19.41
C VAL A 470 -5.36 -8.51 -19.53
N LEU A 471 -4.67 -7.95 -18.53
CA LEU A 471 -4.26 -6.55 -18.51
C LEU A 471 -2.74 -6.40 -18.68
N ARG A 472 -2.34 -5.40 -19.47
CA ARG A 472 -0.96 -4.95 -19.71
C ARG A 472 -0.97 -3.44 -19.92
N ASP A 473 -1.26 -2.70 -18.86
CA ASP A 473 -1.46 -1.25 -18.95
C ASP A 473 -0.14 -0.53 -19.28
N GLY A 474 -0.26 0.61 -19.98
CA GLY A 474 0.83 1.46 -20.47
C GLY A 474 0.39 2.32 -21.65
N LEU A 475 1.00 3.50 -21.82
CA LEU A 475 0.66 4.47 -22.88
C LEU A 475 0.85 3.87 -24.29
N ALA A 476 0.04 4.31 -25.25
CA ALA A 476 0.10 3.87 -26.64
C ALA A 476 1.50 3.99 -27.24
N ARG A 477 2.25 5.04 -26.88
CA ARG A 477 3.62 5.27 -27.36
C ARG A 477 4.68 4.30 -26.80
N THR A 478 4.43 3.69 -25.63
CA THR A 478 5.38 2.78 -24.93
C THR A 478 5.00 1.30 -25.02
N GLN A 479 3.83 0.97 -25.55
CA GLN A 479 3.39 -0.41 -25.68
C GLN A 479 4.27 -1.18 -26.67
N THR A 480 4.70 -2.38 -26.25
CA THR A 480 5.44 -3.29 -27.12
C THR A 480 4.50 -4.21 -27.88
N ASP A 481 4.96 -4.72 -29.00
CA ASP A 481 4.16 -5.57 -29.89
C ASP A 481 3.74 -6.89 -29.20
N GLU A 482 4.57 -7.41 -28.30
CA GLU A 482 4.29 -8.61 -27.50
C GLU A 482 3.18 -8.35 -26.49
N ARG A 483 3.21 -7.21 -25.78
CA ARG A 483 2.18 -6.82 -24.81
C ARG A 483 0.84 -6.55 -25.50
N ILE A 484 0.87 -5.93 -26.68
CA ILE A 484 -0.31 -5.74 -27.52
C ILE A 484 -0.92 -7.10 -27.88
N ALA A 485 -0.12 -8.03 -28.41
CA ALA A 485 -0.59 -9.36 -28.78
C ALA A 485 -1.17 -10.13 -27.58
N GLU A 486 -0.55 -10.07 -26.40
CA GLU A 486 -1.05 -10.72 -25.18
C GLU A 486 -2.46 -10.28 -24.79
N VAL A 487 -2.78 -8.98 -24.95
CA VAL A 487 -4.09 -8.41 -24.60
C VAL A 487 -5.13 -8.69 -25.68
N LEU A 488 -4.77 -8.58 -26.96
CA LEU A 488 -5.68 -8.81 -28.09
C LEU A 488 -6.10 -10.29 -28.20
N ALA A 489 -5.16 -11.22 -28.01
CA ALA A 489 -5.37 -12.65 -28.27
C ALA A 489 -6.59 -13.28 -27.56
N PRO A 490 -6.79 -13.14 -26.24
CA PRO A 490 -7.94 -13.75 -25.56
C PRO A 490 -9.28 -13.12 -25.92
N LYS A 491 -9.30 -11.86 -26.40
CA LYS A 491 -10.51 -11.11 -26.77
C LYS A 491 -10.84 -11.32 -28.24
N ILE A 492 -9.97 -10.88 -29.14
CA ILE A 492 -10.16 -10.97 -30.59
C ILE A 492 -10.08 -12.42 -31.05
N GLY A 493 -8.98 -13.11 -30.74
CA GLY A 493 -8.84 -14.53 -31.10
C GLY A 493 -9.92 -15.40 -30.46
N GLY A 494 -10.28 -15.10 -29.21
CA GLY A 494 -11.35 -15.79 -28.48
C GLY A 494 -12.73 -15.64 -29.12
N VAL A 495 -13.13 -14.42 -29.50
CA VAL A 495 -14.46 -14.19 -30.08
C VAL A 495 -14.65 -14.84 -31.45
N HIS A 496 -13.59 -14.90 -32.26
CA HIS A 496 -13.62 -15.60 -33.55
C HIS A 496 -13.82 -17.11 -33.39
N ALA A 497 -13.20 -17.71 -32.37
CA ALA A 497 -13.43 -19.12 -32.03
C ALA A 497 -14.89 -19.40 -31.63
N LEU A 498 -15.60 -18.40 -31.09
CA LEU A 498 -17.02 -18.48 -30.75
C LEU A 498 -17.96 -18.22 -31.94
N GLY A 499 -17.45 -17.86 -33.13
CA GLY A 499 -18.26 -17.42 -34.28
C GLY A 499 -19.23 -18.46 -34.86
N ARG A 500 -19.27 -19.68 -34.33
CA ARG A 500 -20.22 -20.75 -34.70
C ARG A 500 -21.15 -21.16 -33.54
N ALA A 501 -21.11 -20.43 -32.44
CA ALA A 501 -21.95 -20.67 -31.27
C ALA A 501 -23.44 -20.72 -31.62
N ARG A 502 -24.14 -21.70 -31.04
CA ARG A 502 -25.60 -21.74 -30.97
C ARG A 502 -26.01 -21.28 -29.56
N GLY A 503 -27.17 -20.64 -29.41
CA GLY A 503 -27.60 -20.00 -28.16
C GLY A 503 -27.20 -18.52 -28.05
N PHE A 504 -27.46 -17.90 -26.90
CA PHE A 504 -27.02 -16.51 -26.68
C PHE A 504 -25.52 -16.45 -26.36
N VAL A 505 -24.86 -15.37 -26.74
CA VAL A 505 -23.44 -15.14 -26.41
C VAL A 505 -23.33 -13.83 -25.65
N ALA A 506 -22.74 -13.86 -24.45
CA ALA A 506 -22.48 -12.68 -23.64
C ALA A 506 -20.98 -12.43 -23.53
N LEU A 507 -20.51 -11.37 -24.20
CA LEU A 507 -19.12 -10.96 -24.18
C LEU A 507 -18.87 -10.02 -23.01
N PHE A 508 -17.88 -10.34 -22.17
CA PHE A 508 -17.43 -9.44 -21.12
C PHE A 508 -16.45 -8.45 -21.76
N SER A 509 -17.01 -7.30 -22.10
CA SER A 509 -16.30 -6.12 -22.56
C SER A 509 -15.97 -5.20 -21.36
N SER A 510 -15.48 -4.00 -21.62
CA SER A 510 -15.02 -3.05 -20.59
C SER A 510 -15.58 -1.67 -20.85
N ILE A 511 -15.83 -0.90 -19.77
CA ILE A 511 -16.17 0.53 -19.86
C ILE A 511 -15.07 1.34 -20.55
N SER A 512 -13.82 0.84 -20.59
CA SER A 512 -12.71 1.45 -21.33
C SER A 512 -12.92 1.49 -22.85
N ALA A 513 -13.76 0.62 -23.41
CA ALA A 513 -14.16 0.69 -24.83
C ALA A 513 -15.12 1.86 -25.12
N VAL A 514 -15.85 2.31 -24.09
CA VAL A 514 -16.91 3.32 -24.20
C VAL A 514 -16.39 4.71 -23.87
N HIS A 515 -15.62 4.85 -22.79
CA HIS A 515 -15.14 6.15 -22.31
C HIS A 515 -13.63 6.35 -22.50
N GLY A 516 -12.89 5.29 -22.84
CA GLY A 516 -11.43 5.27 -22.68
C GLY A 516 -11.06 5.09 -21.21
N ASN A 517 -9.85 4.60 -20.97
CA ASN A 517 -9.25 4.65 -19.64
C ASN A 517 -7.74 4.83 -19.80
N LEU A 518 -7.14 5.71 -19.02
CA LEU A 518 -5.77 6.11 -19.27
C LEU A 518 -4.80 4.94 -19.17
N GLY A 519 -3.87 4.83 -20.14
CA GLY A 519 -2.91 3.73 -20.22
C GLY A 519 -3.54 2.39 -20.63
N GLN A 520 -4.81 2.36 -21.01
CA GLN A 520 -5.51 1.14 -21.42
C GLN A 520 -5.88 1.15 -22.90
N SER A 521 -5.11 1.80 -23.77
CA SER A 521 -5.40 1.93 -25.21
C SER A 521 -5.55 0.55 -25.89
N THR A 522 -4.64 -0.38 -25.62
CA THR A 522 -4.72 -1.78 -26.08
C THR A 522 -5.97 -2.50 -25.56
N TYR A 523 -6.27 -2.36 -24.27
CA TYR A 523 -7.42 -3.04 -23.66
C TYR A 523 -8.74 -2.44 -24.14
N GLY A 524 -8.83 -1.12 -24.28
CA GLY A 524 -9.97 -0.41 -24.87
C GLY A 524 -10.22 -0.84 -26.31
N ALA A 525 -9.17 -0.93 -27.13
CA ALA A 525 -9.26 -1.43 -28.51
C ALA A 525 -9.76 -2.88 -28.59
N ALA A 526 -9.21 -3.77 -27.74
CA ALA A 526 -9.59 -5.18 -27.69
C ALA A 526 -11.08 -5.37 -27.34
N ASN A 527 -11.58 -4.58 -26.39
CA ASN A 527 -12.97 -4.64 -25.94
C ASN A 527 -13.92 -3.95 -26.94
N ALA A 528 -13.51 -2.85 -27.57
CA ALA A 528 -14.31 -2.22 -28.63
C ALA A 528 -14.40 -3.12 -29.89
N TYR A 529 -13.37 -3.92 -30.16
CA TYR A 529 -13.46 -4.99 -31.17
C TYR A 529 -14.56 -6.00 -30.82
N LEU A 530 -14.66 -6.43 -29.55
CA LEU A 530 -15.74 -7.32 -29.11
C LEU A 530 -17.12 -6.68 -29.31
N ASP A 531 -17.25 -5.40 -28.96
CA ASP A 531 -18.50 -4.64 -29.09
C ASP A 531 -18.95 -4.59 -30.56
N GLY A 532 -18.03 -4.28 -31.47
CA GLY A 532 -18.29 -4.27 -32.91
C GLY A 532 -18.59 -5.65 -33.48
N TYR A 533 -17.85 -6.67 -33.04
CA TYR A 533 -18.12 -8.06 -33.44
C TYR A 533 -19.51 -8.52 -33.00
N ALA A 534 -19.92 -8.22 -31.76
CA ALA A 534 -21.27 -8.53 -31.28
C ALA A 534 -22.35 -7.76 -32.06
N ALA A 535 -22.12 -6.49 -32.41
CA ALA A 535 -23.03 -5.72 -33.26
C ALA A 535 -23.20 -6.35 -34.66
N ALA A 536 -22.11 -6.75 -35.31
CA ALA A 536 -22.16 -7.44 -36.61
C ALA A 536 -22.91 -8.78 -36.57
N ARG A 537 -22.86 -9.49 -35.44
CA ARG A 537 -23.65 -10.73 -35.25
C ARG A 537 -25.12 -10.42 -34.98
N ARG A 538 -25.42 -9.38 -34.20
CA ARG A 538 -26.79 -8.92 -33.94
C ARG A 538 -27.50 -8.45 -35.21
N SER A 539 -26.83 -7.75 -36.12
CA SER A 539 -27.42 -7.32 -37.40
C SER A 539 -27.87 -8.51 -38.28
N ARG A 540 -27.32 -9.71 -38.03
CA ARG A 540 -27.69 -10.98 -38.67
C ARG A 540 -28.77 -11.75 -37.91
N GLY A 541 -29.36 -11.13 -36.88
CA GLY A 541 -30.42 -11.72 -36.05
C GLY A 541 -29.91 -12.65 -34.95
N GLU A 542 -28.61 -12.67 -34.66
CA GLU A 542 -28.06 -13.55 -33.64
C GLU A 542 -28.06 -12.91 -32.24
N PRO A 543 -28.36 -13.68 -31.17
CA PRO A 543 -28.54 -13.16 -29.81
C PRO A 543 -27.21 -12.88 -29.07
N TRP A 544 -26.46 -11.89 -29.54
CA TRP A 544 -25.16 -11.49 -28.97
C TRP A 544 -25.26 -10.24 -28.09
N TYR A 545 -24.76 -10.35 -26.87
CA TYR A 545 -24.62 -9.26 -25.90
C TYR A 545 -23.16 -8.85 -25.82
N SER A 546 -22.90 -7.55 -25.80
CA SER A 546 -21.63 -7.02 -25.28
C SER A 546 -21.91 -6.25 -24.01
N LEU A 547 -21.13 -6.53 -22.97
CA LEU A 547 -21.35 -6.02 -21.62
C LEU A 547 -20.10 -5.24 -21.19
N ASN A 548 -20.14 -3.91 -21.28
CA ASN A 548 -19.05 -3.03 -20.88
C ASN A 548 -19.03 -2.86 -19.36
N TRP A 549 -18.19 -3.65 -18.68
CA TRP A 549 -18.12 -3.63 -17.22
C TRP A 549 -17.33 -2.44 -16.67
N GLY A 550 -17.88 -1.79 -15.65
CA GLY A 550 -17.15 -0.93 -14.72
C GLY A 550 -16.20 -1.72 -13.82
N LEU A 551 -15.51 -1.03 -12.91
CA LEU A 551 -14.53 -1.65 -12.03
C LEU A 551 -15.18 -2.68 -11.10
N TRP A 552 -14.60 -3.88 -10.96
CA TRP A 552 -15.05 -4.90 -10.00
C TRP A 552 -14.11 -4.96 -8.79
N ALA A 553 -14.68 -5.15 -7.59
CA ALA A 553 -13.95 -5.46 -6.36
C ALA A 553 -13.55 -6.95 -6.27
N ALA A 554 -13.39 -7.62 -7.41
CA ALA A 554 -13.03 -9.02 -7.54
C ALA A 554 -12.24 -9.23 -8.86
N GLY A 555 -11.41 -10.27 -8.90
CA GLY A 555 -10.65 -10.60 -10.12
C GLY A 555 -9.60 -9.53 -10.45
N MET A 556 -9.52 -9.10 -11.71
CA MET A 556 -8.48 -8.15 -12.15
C MET A 556 -8.54 -6.78 -11.44
N GLY A 557 -9.69 -6.40 -10.87
CA GLY A 557 -9.88 -5.11 -10.18
C GLY A 557 -9.71 -5.16 -8.65
N GLU A 558 -9.51 -6.33 -8.05
CA GLU A 558 -9.54 -6.51 -6.59
C GLU A 558 -8.53 -5.64 -5.84
N HIS A 559 -7.27 -5.60 -6.33
CA HIS A 559 -6.20 -4.85 -5.68
C HIS A 559 -6.27 -3.33 -5.87
N VAL A 560 -7.06 -2.85 -6.85
CA VAL A 560 -7.20 -1.42 -7.15
C VAL A 560 -8.55 -0.86 -6.70
N ALA A 561 -9.53 -1.70 -6.37
CA ALA A 561 -10.87 -1.30 -5.98
C ALA A 561 -10.89 -0.40 -4.74
N GLU A 562 -10.06 -0.70 -3.74
CA GLU A 562 -9.97 0.12 -2.54
C GLU A 562 -9.40 1.52 -2.86
N GLY A 563 -8.35 1.60 -3.67
CA GLY A 563 -7.76 2.87 -4.12
C GLY A 563 -8.69 3.67 -5.03
N ALA A 564 -9.41 3.01 -5.94
CA ALA A 564 -10.41 3.65 -6.80
C ALA A 564 -11.62 4.17 -6.00
N ALA A 565 -12.06 3.43 -4.98
CA ALA A 565 -13.14 3.87 -4.10
C ALA A 565 -12.77 5.14 -3.30
N ARG A 566 -11.50 5.29 -2.88
CA ARG A 566 -10.99 6.53 -2.27
C ARG A 566 -11.04 7.72 -3.25
N ARG A 567 -10.91 7.46 -4.56
CA ARG A 567 -11.01 8.43 -5.66
C ARG A 567 -12.44 8.67 -6.15
N GLY A 568 -13.45 8.14 -5.45
CA GLY A 568 -14.85 8.31 -5.82
C GLY A 568 -15.30 7.49 -7.03
N ILE A 569 -14.50 6.50 -7.48
CA ILE A 569 -14.87 5.53 -8.51
C ILE A 569 -15.37 4.27 -7.80
N PRO A 570 -16.69 4.07 -7.67
CA PRO A 570 -17.22 2.92 -6.95
C PRO A 570 -16.99 1.63 -7.74
N ALA A 571 -16.49 0.61 -7.03
CA ALA A 571 -16.32 -0.73 -7.58
C ALA A 571 -17.59 -1.57 -7.36
N LEU A 572 -17.94 -2.38 -8.36
CA LEU A 572 -18.98 -3.40 -8.28
C LEU A 572 -18.52 -4.53 -7.36
N THR A 573 -19.33 -4.86 -6.35
CA THR A 573 -19.15 -6.11 -5.62
C THR A 573 -19.47 -7.29 -6.54
N ALA A 574 -19.00 -8.49 -6.18
CA ALA A 574 -19.31 -9.69 -6.95
C ALA A 574 -20.84 -9.94 -7.04
N GLU A 575 -21.57 -9.65 -5.96
CA GLU A 575 -23.02 -9.81 -5.89
C GLU A 575 -23.74 -8.79 -6.79
N ASP A 576 -23.36 -7.50 -6.71
CA ASP A 576 -23.97 -6.44 -7.52
C ASP A 576 -23.70 -6.65 -9.01
N GLY A 577 -22.47 -7.02 -9.37
CA GLY A 577 -22.11 -7.30 -10.76
C GLY A 577 -22.87 -8.50 -11.34
N ILE A 578 -23.08 -9.55 -10.56
CA ILE A 578 -23.91 -10.70 -10.98
C ILE A 578 -25.39 -10.32 -11.10
N ALA A 579 -25.92 -9.51 -10.18
CA ALA A 579 -27.28 -9.01 -10.29
C ALA A 579 -27.49 -8.19 -11.59
N LEU A 580 -26.52 -7.33 -11.93
CA LEU A 580 -26.50 -6.57 -13.16
C LEU A 580 -26.40 -7.44 -14.41
N LEU A 581 -25.61 -8.53 -14.38
CA LEU A 581 -25.54 -9.49 -15.47
C LEU A 581 -26.92 -10.09 -15.77
N HIS A 582 -27.65 -10.52 -14.74
CA HIS A 582 -28.99 -11.08 -14.90
C HIS A 582 -29.98 -10.07 -15.46
N ASP A 583 -29.90 -8.84 -14.96
CA ASP A 583 -30.77 -7.76 -15.37
C ASP A 583 -30.49 -7.36 -16.83
N ALA A 584 -29.23 -7.33 -17.25
CA ALA A 584 -28.83 -7.09 -18.64
C ALA A 584 -29.25 -8.23 -19.59
N LEU A 585 -29.11 -9.49 -19.18
CA LEU A 585 -29.55 -10.65 -19.96
C LEU A 585 -31.07 -10.81 -20.07
N ALA A 586 -31.83 -10.05 -19.27
CA ALA A 586 -33.28 -9.94 -19.39
C ALA A 586 -33.71 -8.92 -20.47
N LEU A 587 -32.80 -8.01 -20.86
CA LEU A 587 -33.02 -7.08 -21.96
C LEU A 587 -32.82 -7.77 -23.32
N PRO A 588 -33.26 -7.17 -24.44
CA PRO A 588 -32.93 -7.66 -25.76
C PRO A 588 -31.40 -7.76 -25.97
N PRO A 589 -30.90 -8.62 -26.88
CA PRO A 589 -29.50 -8.63 -27.26
C PRO A 589 -29.03 -7.23 -27.68
N GLY A 590 -27.99 -6.72 -27.02
CA GLY A 590 -27.54 -5.35 -27.19
C GLY A 590 -26.13 -5.10 -26.65
N ASN A 591 -25.67 -3.86 -26.75
CA ASN A 591 -24.46 -3.39 -26.09
C ASN A 591 -24.84 -2.56 -24.87
N TYR A 592 -24.42 -2.98 -23.68
CA TYR A 592 -24.80 -2.37 -22.41
C TYR A 592 -23.58 -2.07 -21.55
N THR A 593 -23.53 -0.88 -20.96
CA THR A 593 -22.55 -0.51 -19.93
C THR A 593 -23.13 -0.77 -18.55
N LEU A 594 -22.38 -1.44 -17.69
CA LEU A 594 -22.80 -1.86 -16.35
C LEU A 594 -21.83 -1.27 -15.32
N ALA A 595 -22.31 -0.36 -14.48
CA ALA A 595 -21.48 0.35 -13.51
C ALA A 595 -22.15 0.45 -12.14
N ALA A 596 -21.36 0.68 -11.09
CA ALA A 596 -21.91 0.85 -9.73
C ALA A 596 -22.72 2.14 -9.59
N THR A 597 -22.34 3.21 -10.29
CA THR A 597 -23.07 4.49 -10.36
C THR A 597 -22.99 5.06 -11.76
N GLU A 598 -23.74 6.14 -12.03
CA GLU A 598 -23.49 6.97 -13.22
C GLU A 598 -22.01 7.38 -13.26
N PRO A 599 -21.30 7.17 -14.39
CA PRO A 599 -20.00 7.78 -14.56
C PRO A 599 -20.20 9.29 -14.50
N GLY A 600 -19.56 9.94 -13.53
CA GLY A 600 -19.56 11.40 -13.46
C GLY A 600 -19.07 11.94 -14.80
N LYS A 601 -19.73 12.98 -15.32
CA LYS A 601 -19.18 13.78 -16.42
C LYS A 601 -17.96 14.54 -15.90
N GLU A 602 -16.86 13.85 -15.65
CA GLU A 602 -15.55 14.50 -15.58
C GLU A 602 -15.13 14.79 -17.01
N THR A 603 -15.66 15.89 -17.53
CA THR A 603 -14.90 16.64 -18.52
C THR A 603 -13.75 17.24 -17.72
N MET A 604 -12.52 16.79 -17.95
CA MET A 604 -11.34 17.58 -17.58
C MET A 604 -11.49 18.90 -18.32
N THR A 605 -12.07 19.90 -17.64
CA THR A 605 -12.08 21.27 -18.09
C THR A 605 -10.66 21.76 -17.91
N THR A 606 -9.86 21.62 -18.96
CA THR A 606 -8.60 22.34 -19.08
C THR A 606 -8.95 23.80 -19.21
N THR A 607 -8.73 24.56 -18.14
CA THR A 607 -8.63 26.02 -18.26
C THR A 607 -7.32 26.26 -18.99
N PRO A 608 -7.31 26.88 -20.19
CA PRO A 608 -6.06 27.19 -20.87
C PRO A 608 -5.22 28.07 -19.95
N LEU A 609 -3.95 27.72 -19.77
CA LEU A 609 -3.01 28.60 -19.10
C LEU A 609 -2.98 29.96 -19.79
N ALA A 610 -2.95 31.00 -18.96
CA ALA A 610 -2.47 32.31 -19.34
C ALA A 610 -1.14 32.17 -20.12
N GLY A 611 -0.92 33.08 -21.06
CA GLY A 611 0.19 33.05 -21.99
C GLY A 611 1.58 33.03 -21.32
N PRO A 612 2.66 33.11 -22.13
CA PRO A 612 4.06 32.81 -21.74
C PRO A 612 4.69 33.69 -20.64
N ALA A 613 3.91 34.43 -19.86
CA ALA A 613 4.34 35.30 -18.77
C ALA A 613 4.47 34.60 -17.39
N ASP A 614 3.79 33.46 -17.13
CA ASP A 614 3.69 32.88 -15.77
C ASP A 614 4.50 31.57 -15.51
N GLY A 615 5.19 31.03 -16.52
CA GLY A 615 6.07 29.84 -16.37
C GLY A 615 5.34 28.49 -16.22
N LEU A 616 6.07 27.37 -16.33
CA LEU A 616 5.52 26.00 -16.31
C LEU A 616 5.16 25.47 -14.91
N TRP A 617 5.39 26.27 -13.86
CA TRP A 617 5.26 25.86 -12.46
C TRP A 617 3.80 25.70 -11.98
N PRO A 618 2.92 26.71 -12.08
CA PRO A 618 1.52 26.57 -11.67
C PRO A 618 0.75 25.40 -12.31
N PRO A 619 0.91 25.09 -13.62
CA PRO A 619 0.21 23.95 -14.21
C PRO A 619 0.81 22.60 -13.83
N LEU A 620 2.14 22.48 -13.77
CA LEU A 620 2.80 21.26 -13.32
C LEU A 620 2.38 20.93 -11.87
N SER A 621 2.36 21.93 -10.99
CA SER A 621 1.96 21.72 -9.60
C SER A 621 0.49 21.27 -9.49
N ALA A 622 -0.42 21.90 -10.24
CA ALA A 622 -1.83 21.54 -10.25
C ALA A 622 -2.10 20.14 -10.84
N ILE A 623 -1.27 19.67 -11.77
CA ILE A 623 -1.34 18.30 -12.29
C ILE A 623 -0.93 17.31 -11.19
N LEU A 624 0.25 17.53 -10.62
CA LEU A 624 0.83 16.63 -9.63
C LEU A 624 0.01 16.55 -8.36
N CYS A 625 -0.48 17.67 -7.81
CA CYS A 625 -1.40 17.68 -6.66
C CYS A 625 -2.63 16.80 -6.88
N ARG A 626 -3.19 16.89 -8.09
CA ARG A 626 -4.44 16.20 -8.44
C ARG A 626 -4.22 14.70 -8.65
N THR A 627 -3.15 14.33 -9.34
CA THR A 627 -2.81 12.94 -9.67
C THR A 627 -2.23 12.18 -8.47
N LEU A 628 -1.41 12.84 -7.66
CA LEU A 628 -0.77 12.26 -6.47
C LEU A 628 -1.63 12.42 -5.21
N HIS A 629 -2.77 13.12 -5.31
CA HIS A 629 -3.70 13.39 -4.22
C HIS A 629 -3.06 14.06 -3.00
N VAL A 630 -2.24 15.09 -3.27
CA VAL A 630 -1.59 15.92 -2.25
C VAL A 630 -2.06 17.37 -2.37
N ASP A 631 -2.25 18.04 -1.24
CA ASP A 631 -2.87 19.38 -1.20
C ASP A 631 -2.01 20.46 -1.88
N ALA A 632 -0.69 20.25 -1.93
CA ALA A 632 0.28 21.10 -2.61
C ALA A 632 1.49 20.27 -3.04
N VAL A 633 2.17 20.70 -4.12
CA VAL A 633 3.51 20.23 -4.46
C VAL A 633 4.43 21.42 -4.64
N VAL A 634 5.69 21.25 -4.27
CA VAL A 634 6.76 22.25 -4.37
C VAL A 634 7.95 21.67 -5.14
N PRO A 635 8.82 22.49 -5.78
CA PRO A 635 9.73 21.99 -6.80
C PRO A 635 10.62 20.86 -6.32
N ASP A 636 11.06 20.78 -5.07
CA ASP A 636 12.00 19.70 -4.74
C ASP A 636 11.36 18.29 -4.66
N ASP A 637 10.04 18.10 -4.94
CA ASP A 637 9.21 17.01 -4.35
C ASP A 637 9.57 15.73 -5.03
N ASP A 638 9.97 14.69 -4.29
CA ASP A 638 10.21 13.42 -4.96
C ASP A 638 8.86 12.78 -5.31
N LEU A 639 8.62 12.67 -6.61
CA LEU A 639 7.43 12.09 -7.21
C LEU A 639 7.18 10.69 -6.65
N LEU A 640 8.20 9.84 -6.50
CA LEU A 640 8.03 8.47 -5.98
C LEU A 640 7.59 8.47 -4.52
N GLU A 641 8.04 9.45 -3.74
CA GLU A 641 7.72 9.60 -2.32
C GLU A 641 6.35 10.24 -2.10
N LEU A 642 5.90 11.08 -3.04
CA LEU A 642 4.50 11.51 -3.17
C LEU A 642 3.56 10.38 -3.65
N GLY A 643 4.08 9.17 -3.86
CA GLY A 643 3.30 8.00 -4.22
C GLY A 643 3.18 7.75 -5.73
N LEU A 644 3.98 8.42 -6.57
CA LEU A 644 4.00 8.20 -8.02
C LEU A 644 4.38 6.74 -8.32
N ASP A 645 3.38 5.94 -8.68
CA ASP A 645 3.57 4.60 -9.22
C ASP A 645 3.55 4.60 -10.76
N SER A 646 3.71 3.43 -11.37
CA SER A 646 3.71 3.30 -12.83
C SER A 646 2.40 3.70 -13.50
N MET A 647 1.26 3.69 -12.81
CA MET A 647 -0.02 4.17 -13.33
C MET A 647 -0.18 5.67 -13.13
N MET A 648 0.22 6.21 -11.98
CA MET A 648 0.23 7.65 -11.74
C MET A 648 1.24 8.37 -12.64
N ALA A 649 2.36 7.75 -12.98
CA ALA A 649 3.31 8.28 -13.97
C ALA A 649 2.67 8.43 -15.36
N VAL A 650 1.80 7.51 -15.73
CA VAL A 650 1.00 7.59 -16.97
C VAL A 650 -0.03 8.73 -16.85
N GLU A 651 -0.67 8.89 -15.69
CA GLU A 651 -1.60 10.00 -15.37
C GLU A 651 -0.94 11.38 -15.42
N VAL A 652 0.24 11.53 -14.82
CA VAL A 652 1.01 12.77 -14.84
C VAL A 652 1.49 13.10 -16.25
N THR A 653 2.02 12.13 -17.00
CA THR A 653 2.49 12.39 -18.37
C THR A 653 1.36 12.76 -19.33
N ALA A 654 0.19 12.12 -19.21
CA ALA A 654 -0.98 12.47 -20.00
C ALA A 654 -1.51 13.87 -19.65
N ALA A 655 -1.53 14.22 -18.36
CA ALA A 655 -1.90 15.55 -17.91
C ALA A 655 -0.86 16.61 -18.33
N LEU A 656 0.44 16.29 -18.41
CA LEU A 656 1.46 17.19 -18.94
C LEU A 656 1.38 17.34 -20.47
N ALA A 657 1.02 16.28 -21.19
CA ALA A 657 0.69 16.36 -22.60
C ALA A 657 -0.57 17.21 -22.85
N ALA A 658 -1.54 17.18 -21.93
CA ALA A 658 -2.69 18.10 -21.84
C ALA A 658 -2.25 19.54 -21.58
N GLU A 659 -1.05 19.68 -21.06
CA GLU A 659 -0.34 20.93 -20.88
C GLU A 659 0.82 21.14 -21.90
N GLY A 660 0.79 20.43 -23.04
CA GLY A 660 1.63 20.62 -24.25
C GLY A 660 3.11 20.43 -24.02
N LEU A 661 3.42 19.79 -22.90
CA LEU A 661 4.73 19.33 -22.52
C LEU A 661 4.68 17.82 -22.69
N GLU A 662 5.27 17.33 -23.76
CA GLU A 662 5.28 15.89 -24.03
C GLU A 662 6.44 15.20 -23.33
N VAL A 663 6.14 14.24 -22.47
CA VAL A 663 7.09 13.64 -21.52
C VAL A 663 6.97 12.12 -21.58
N ASP A 664 8.10 11.41 -21.48
CA ASP A 664 8.07 9.95 -21.31
C ASP A 664 7.76 9.61 -19.83
N PRO A 665 6.90 8.64 -19.44
CA PRO A 665 6.79 8.23 -18.04
C PRO A 665 8.12 7.83 -17.45
N ALA A 666 9.05 7.29 -18.25
CA ALA A 666 10.42 7.04 -17.80
C ALA A 666 11.10 8.32 -17.29
N VAL A 667 10.84 9.48 -17.90
CA VAL A 667 11.35 10.79 -17.46
C VAL A 667 10.81 11.16 -16.07
N LEU A 668 9.61 10.73 -15.68
CA LEU A 668 9.11 10.92 -14.31
C LEU A 668 9.84 10.04 -13.28
N PHE A 669 10.45 8.94 -13.73
CA PHE A 669 11.28 8.05 -12.91
C PHE A 669 12.77 8.42 -12.98
N ASP A 670 13.22 9.04 -14.06
CA ASP A 670 14.58 9.53 -14.26
C ASP A 670 14.80 10.91 -13.61
N HIS A 671 13.72 11.70 -13.50
CA HIS A 671 13.66 12.99 -12.82
C HIS A 671 12.72 12.87 -11.63
N THR A 672 13.19 12.15 -10.62
CA THR A 672 12.36 11.79 -9.47
C THR A 672 11.87 13.00 -8.70
N ASN A 673 12.52 14.17 -8.77
CA ASN A 673 12.01 15.39 -8.14
C ASN A 673 11.25 16.34 -9.09
N VAL A 674 10.17 16.96 -8.61
CA VAL A 674 9.23 17.82 -9.34
C VAL A 674 9.88 19.02 -10.04
N GLY A 675 11.04 19.46 -9.55
CA GLY A 675 11.76 20.67 -9.92
C GLY A 675 12.84 20.35 -10.94
N ALA A 676 13.43 19.17 -10.88
CA ALA A 676 14.21 18.55 -11.93
C ALA A 676 13.30 18.17 -13.09
N LEU A 677 12.08 17.70 -12.82
CA LEU A 677 11.04 17.55 -13.83
C LEU A 677 10.69 18.93 -14.42
N LEU A 678 10.36 19.94 -13.61
CA LEU A 678 10.08 21.31 -14.08
C LEU A 678 11.24 21.88 -14.91
N ALA A 679 12.49 21.69 -14.48
CA ALA A 679 13.69 22.16 -15.17
C ALA A 679 13.88 21.40 -16.49
N HIS A 680 13.71 20.07 -16.50
CA HIS A 680 13.75 19.25 -17.70
C HIS A 680 12.69 19.67 -18.73
N LEU A 681 11.46 19.95 -18.26
CA LEU A 681 10.36 20.45 -19.08
C LEU A 681 10.61 21.86 -19.59
N SER A 682 11.20 22.72 -18.74
CA SER A 682 11.57 24.09 -19.10
C SER A 682 12.70 24.11 -20.14
N THR A 683 13.70 23.24 -20.03
CA THR A 683 14.79 23.11 -21.02
C THR A 683 14.31 22.49 -22.33
N SER A 684 13.34 21.57 -22.28
CA SER A 684 12.74 20.95 -23.48
C SER A 684 11.82 21.92 -24.23
N SER A 685 11.24 22.91 -23.52
CA SER A 685 10.45 24.00 -24.11
C SER A 685 11.27 25.11 -24.77
N ALA A 686 12.60 25.15 -24.52
CA ALA A 686 13.49 26.24 -24.91
C ALA A 686 14.15 26.08 -26.31
N THR A 687 13.84 25.01 -27.05
CA THR A 687 14.30 24.87 -28.44
C THR A 687 13.20 25.33 -29.38
N PRO A 688 13.30 26.50 -30.05
CA PRO A 688 12.47 26.77 -31.19
C PRO A 688 12.79 25.72 -32.26
N PRO A 689 11.81 25.20 -33.02
CA PRO A 689 12.14 24.40 -34.18
C PRO A 689 13.02 25.24 -35.10
N THR A 690 14.28 24.85 -35.24
CA THR A 690 15.11 25.37 -36.32
C THR A 690 14.41 24.96 -37.60
N LEU A 691 13.87 25.94 -38.33
CA LEU A 691 13.48 25.78 -39.73
C LEU A 691 14.74 25.31 -40.48
N ALA A 692 14.93 23.99 -40.55
CA ALA A 692 15.80 23.40 -41.54
C ALA A 692 15.24 23.85 -42.90
N ALA A 693 16.12 24.44 -43.71
CA ALA A 693 15.79 24.90 -45.04
C ALA A 693 15.01 23.82 -45.81
N PRO A 694 14.03 24.20 -46.65
CA PRO A 694 13.24 23.25 -47.41
C PRO A 694 14.16 22.37 -48.25
N ASN A 695 14.31 21.11 -47.85
CA ASN A 695 14.92 20.11 -48.71
C ASN A 695 13.94 19.87 -49.87
N PRO A 696 14.43 19.77 -51.12
CA PRO A 696 13.58 19.79 -52.29
C PRO A 696 12.65 18.57 -52.31
N ALA A 697 11.52 18.74 -53.00
CA ALA A 697 10.41 17.80 -53.10
C ALA A 697 10.83 16.31 -53.17
N PRO A 698 10.08 15.40 -52.52
CA PRO A 698 10.36 13.98 -52.57
C PRO A 698 10.40 13.50 -54.02
N VAL A 699 11.57 13.01 -54.41
CA VAL A 699 11.77 12.25 -55.65
C VAL A 699 10.87 11.01 -55.56
N HIS A 700 9.95 10.89 -56.52
CA HIS A 700 9.25 9.64 -56.79
C HIS A 700 10.28 8.54 -57.04
N VAL A 701 10.47 7.64 -56.08
CA VAL A 701 11.11 6.35 -56.30
C VAL A 701 10.01 5.31 -56.41
N THR A 702 9.57 5.09 -57.64
CA THR A 702 8.80 3.92 -58.06
C THR A 702 9.66 2.68 -57.87
N ALA A 703 9.40 1.90 -56.83
CA ALA A 703 9.84 0.51 -56.76
C ALA A 703 8.72 -0.38 -57.30
N THR A 704 8.75 -0.59 -58.62
CA THR A 704 8.00 -1.67 -59.28
C THR A 704 8.57 -3.03 -58.87
N PHE A 705 7.71 -3.93 -58.39
CA PHE A 705 7.93 -5.37 -58.45
C PHE A 705 6.74 -6.05 -59.15
N PRO A 706 6.99 -7.14 -59.89
CA PRO A 706 6.15 -7.54 -61.00
C PRO A 706 4.85 -8.22 -60.57
N THR A 707 3.76 -7.72 -61.15
CA THR A 707 2.49 -8.39 -61.35
C THR A 707 2.64 -9.64 -62.23
N ALA A 708 2.07 -10.75 -61.77
CA ALA A 708 1.14 -11.66 -62.47
C ALA A 708 1.21 -13.03 -61.78
N ALA A 709 0.11 -13.73 -61.53
CA ALA A 709 -0.81 -14.20 -62.56
C ALA A 709 -2.24 -14.48 -61.99
N PRO A 710 -3.24 -14.83 -62.81
CA PRO A 710 -4.27 -13.86 -63.19
C PRO A 710 -5.72 -14.36 -62.99
N ALA A 711 -6.60 -13.35 -62.92
CA ALA A 711 -7.94 -13.23 -63.52
C ALA A 711 -8.97 -14.37 -63.46
N PHE A 712 -10.20 -14.02 -63.07
CA PHE A 712 -11.31 -13.94 -64.03
C PHE A 712 -12.30 -12.82 -63.62
N PRO A 713 -12.95 -12.11 -64.58
CA PRO A 713 -13.79 -10.94 -64.36
C PRO A 713 -15.28 -11.29 -64.64
N PRO A 714 -16.16 -10.32 -64.97
CA PRO A 714 -16.98 -9.46 -64.10
C PRO A 714 -18.49 -9.70 -64.38
N SER A 715 -19.40 -8.83 -63.89
CA SER A 715 -20.64 -8.31 -64.54
C SER A 715 -21.65 -7.84 -63.47
N ALA A 716 -21.97 -6.54 -63.36
CA ALA A 716 -23.14 -5.82 -63.96
C ALA A 716 -24.47 -6.20 -63.26
N GLU A 717 -25.36 -5.33 -62.77
CA GLU A 717 -25.90 -4.06 -63.27
C GLU A 717 -26.81 -3.36 -62.20
N SER A 718 -26.94 -2.03 -62.30
CA SER A 718 -27.97 -1.00 -61.94
C SER A 718 -29.42 -1.38 -61.45
N PRO A 719 -30.36 -0.45 -61.13
CA PRO A 719 -30.33 0.87 -60.45
C PRO A 719 -31.51 1.16 -59.42
N VAL A 720 -31.33 2.24 -58.62
CA VAL A 720 -32.24 3.22 -57.94
C VAL A 720 -33.76 3.24 -58.33
N PRO A 721 -34.75 3.49 -57.42
CA PRO A 721 -35.28 4.86 -57.15
C PRO A 721 -35.79 5.20 -55.72
N ALA A 722 -36.12 6.49 -55.53
CA ALA A 722 -36.18 7.27 -54.27
C ALA A 722 -37.58 7.74 -53.80
N ALA A 723 -37.61 8.30 -52.58
CA ALA A 723 -38.53 9.31 -51.98
C ALA A 723 -39.98 8.91 -51.59
N PRO A 724 -40.76 9.62 -50.71
CA PRO A 724 -40.55 10.97 -50.12
C PRO A 724 -40.91 11.17 -48.61
N SER A 725 -40.61 12.37 -48.09
CA SER A 725 -41.11 12.99 -46.83
C SER A 725 -42.54 13.56 -46.99
N PRO A 726 -43.32 13.84 -45.91
CA PRO A 726 -43.48 15.26 -45.49
C PRO A 726 -43.77 15.52 -43.98
N ALA A 727 -43.11 16.57 -43.44
CA ALA A 727 -43.64 17.82 -42.83
C ALA A 727 -44.58 17.87 -41.57
N PRO A 728 -44.66 19.03 -40.87
CA PRO A 728 -44.68 19.16 -39.39
C PRO A 728 -45.91 19.87 -38.78
N VAL A 729 -46.01 19.98 -37.44
CA VAL A 729 -46.90 20.95 -36.75
C VAL A 729 -46.28 21.49 -35.44
N HIS A 730 -46.32 22.83 -35.30
CA HIS A 730 -45.91 23.68 -34.17
C HIS A 730 -46.93 23.69 -33.00
N VAL A 731 -46.55 24.24 -31.82
CA VAL A 731 -47.12 25.47 -31.22
C VAL A 731 -46.46 25.84 -29.86
N THR A 732 -46.23 27.15 -29.75
CA THR A 732 -45.73 28.10 -28.72
C THR A 732 -46.58 28.14 -27.41
N THR A 733 -46.28 28.80 -26.26
CA THR A 733 -45.74 30.16 -25.96
C THR A 733 -45.56 30.42 -24.42
N THR A 734 -44.46 31.09 -24.02
CA THR A 734 -44.22 32.24 -23.06
C THR A 734 -44.62 32.34 -21.54
N PHE A 735 -43.58 32.54 -20.67
CA PHE A 735 -43.23 33.58 -19.61
C PHE A 735 -44.24 34.13 -18.54
N PRO A 736 -43.85 34.88 -17.43
CA PRO A 736 -42.57 35.07 -16.65
C PRO A 736 -42.67 35.32 -15.07
N VAL A 737 -41.50 35.30 -14.37
CA VAL A 737 -40.89 36.17 -13.27
C VAL A 737 -41.62 36.59 -11.95
N ALA A 738 -40.93 36.49 -10.78
CA ALA A 738 -40.61 37.58 -9.77
C ALA A 738 -40.10 37.07 -8.37
N ALA A 739 -39.45 37.93 -7.58
CA ALA A 739 -38.56 37.66 -6.41
C ALA A 739 -39.11 38.13 -4.99
N PRO A 740 -38.27 38.52 -3.98
CA PRO A 740 -37.99 37.94 -2.63
C PRO A 740 -38.61 38.77 -1.43
N PRO A 741 -38.37 38.61 -0.08
CA PRO A 741 -37.15 39.09 0.65
C PRO A 741 -36.89 38.57 2.14
N ALA A 742 -36.15 39.39 2.94
CA ALA A 742 -35.27 39.24 4.14
C ALA A 742 -35.79 39.23 5.64
N THR A 743 -34.88 38.75 6.53
CA THR A 743 -34.44 39.03 7.97
C THR A 743 -35.22 39.86 9.04
N PHE A 744 -35.04 39.54 10.36
CA PHE A 744 -34.58 40.37 11.56
C PHE A 744 -35.02 39.79 12.99
N PRO A 745 -34.55 40.26 14.19
CA PRO A 745 -33.99 39.43 15.30
C PRO A 745 -34.39 39.83 16.79
N HIS A 746 -33.58 39.38 17.78
CA HIS A 746 -33.25 39.95 19.14
C HIS A 746 -33.89 39.45 20.49
N SER A 747 -32.99 38.97 21.38
CA SER A 747 -32.71 39.27 22.82
C SER A 747 -33.68 39.07 24.01
N GLY A 748 -33.16 38.54 25.14
CA GLY A 748 -33.48 39.01 26.53
C GLY A 748 -33.51 37.97 27.68
N ALA A 749 -32.56 38.06 28.64
CA ALA A 749 -32.62 37.53 30.04
C ALA A 749 -33.36 38.54 30.98
N PRO A 750 -33.58 38.43 32.34
CA PRO A 750 -32.75 37.84 33.43
C PRO A 750 -33.44 37.40 34.79
N ALA A 751 -32.60 37.12 35.83
CA ALA A 751 -32.70 37.43 37.30
C ALA A 751 -33.28 36.43 38.38
N GLY A 752 -32.53 36.25 39.50
CA GLY A 752 -32.75 35.41 40.73
C GLY A 752 -33.53 36.11 41.87
N PRO A 753 -33.22 36.02 43.21
CA PRO A 753 -32.23 35.22 43.99
C PRO A 753 -32.69 34.70 45.42
N ALA A 754 -31.73 34.15 46.22
CA ALA A 754 -31.55 34.23 47.72
C ALA A 754 -32.01 33.04 48.66
N PRO A 755 -31.51 32.91 49.93
CA PRO A 755 -30.21 32.30 50.36
C PRO A 755 -30.27 31.43 51.67
N VAL A 756 -29.09 31.20 52.34
CA VAL A 756 -28.79 30.79 53.77
C VAL A 756 -28.28 29.34 53.99
N GLU A 757 -27.22 28.98 54.76
CA GLU A 757 -26.03 29.57 55.42
C GLU A 757 -25.05 28.42 55.80
N VAL A 758 -23.79 28.77 56.12
CA VAL A 758 -22.61 27.91 56.36
C VAL A 758 -22.04 28.20 57.77
N PRO A 759 -21.40 27.25 58.48
CA PRO A 759 -20.45 27.55 59.54
C PRO A 759 -18.99 27.39 59.09
N THR A 760 -18.14 28.32 59.53
CA THR A 760 -16.82 28.70 59.01
C THR A 760 -15.71 28.51 60.04
N ILE A 761 -14.49 28.10 59.66
CA ILE A 761 -13.14 28.44 60.22
C ILE A 761 -12.09 27.94 59.19
N ALA A 762 -10.93 28.53 58.85
CA ALA A 762 -10.35 29.88 58.77
C ALA A 762 -9.03 29.72 57.96
N ALA A 763 -8.48 30.81 57.42
CA ALA A 763 -7.14 30.94 56.81
C ALA A 763 -6.51 32.28 57.29
N PRO A 764 -5.26 32.70 56.96
CA PRO A 764 -3.99 32.03 56.59
C PRO A 764 -2.71 32.61 57.33
N VAL A 765 -1.50 32.28 56.79
CA VAL A 765 -0.15 32.95 56.78
C VAL A 765 0.97 32.54 57.82
N PRO A 766 2.31 32.76 57.61
CA PRO A 766 3.35 32.03 56.80
C PRO A 766 4.65 31.56 57.56
N VAL A 767 5.65 31.06 56.79
CA VAL A 767 7.14 31.09 56.96
C VAL A 767 7.91 29.80 57.38
N SER A 768 8.92 29.48 56.55
CA SER A 768 10.20 28.74 56.72
C SER A 768 10.38 27.63 57.77
N ALA A 769 11.01 26.53 57.34
CA ALA A 769 12.24 25.93 57.90
C ALA A 769 12.38 24.50 57.34
N ALA A 770 13.42 24.26 56.53
CA ALA A 770 14.59 23.48 56.93
C ALA A 770 14.33 21.98 57.13
N PHE A 771 14.73 21.18 56.14
CA PHE A 771 15.04 19.76 56.34
C PHE A 771 16.33 19.67 57.17
N PRO A 772 16.35 18.98 58.31
CA PRO A 772 17.56 18.84 59.10
C PRO A 772 18.51 17.82 58.44
N THR A 773 19.69 18.31 58.09
CA THR A 773 20.90 17.54 57.84
C THR A 773 21.49 17.02 59.16
N ALA A 774 21.83 15.73 59.21
CA ALA A 774 22.95 15.19 59.98
C ALA A 774 23.64 14.15 59.07
N ALA A 775 24.67 14.53 58.32
CA ALA A 775 26.08 14.57 58.71
C ALA A 775 26.79 13.20 58.64
N SER A 776 27.53 13.02 57.54
CA SER A 776 28.85 12.39 57.43
C SER A 776 29.11 11.08 58.20
N ALA A 777 29.05 9.96 57.47
CA ALA A 777 30.04 8.90 57.61
C ALA A 777 30.55 8.56 56.20
N ALA A 778 31.83 8.85 55.95
CA ALA A 778 32.53 8.46 54.74
C ALA A 778 32.54 6.93 54.61
N ALA A 779 31.87 6.40 53.59
CA ALA A 779 32.13 5.05 53.10
C ALA A 779 32.72 5.21 51.69
N GLN A 780 34.02 4.95 51.59
CA GLN A 780 34.74 4.87 50.33
C GLN A 780 33.99 3.95 49.37
N GLU A 781 33.59 4.47 48.20
CA GLU A 781 33.35 3.61 47.04
C GLU A 781 34.67 2.92 46.72
N ALA A 782 34.77 1.65 47.09
CA ALA A 782 35.82 0.79 46.57
C ALA A 782 35.55 0.64 45.08
N VAL A 783 36.25 1.44 44.27
CA VAL A 783 36.44 1.19 42.85
C VAL A 783 37.00 -0.23 42.74
N PHE A 784 36.19 -1.15 42.22
CA PHE A 784 36.72 -2.44 41.79
C PHE A 784 37.62 -2.18 40.59
N VAL A 785 38.92 -2.12 40.84
CA VAL A 785 39.97 -2.20 39.82
C VAL A 785 40.33 -3.68 39.71
N PRO A 786 39.98 -4.38 38.61
CA PRO A 786 40.50 -5.71 38.37
C PRO A 786 42.02 -5.65 38.30
N ASP A 787 42.69 -6.63 38.91
CA ASP A 787 44.14 -6.79 38.78
C ASP A 787 44.46 -7.28 37.35
N TRP A 788 44.66 -6.31 36.45
CA TRP A 788 44.92 -6.53 35.02
C TRP A 788 46.24 -7.26 34.75
N ASP A 789 47.18 -7.27 35.70
CA ASP A 789 48.48 -7.92 35.52
C ASP A 789 48.36 -9.45 35.58
N ARG A 790 47.34 -9.99 36.26
CA ARG A 790 47.06 -11.44 36.27
C ARG A 790 46.68 -12.00 34.89
N PHE A 791 46.22 -11.16 33.97
CA PHE A 791 45.72 -11.58 32.66
C PHE A 791 46.73 -11.36 31.52
N ARG A 792 47.96 -10.92 31.85
CA ARG A 792 49.05 -10.73 30.89
C ARG A 792 49.98 -11.94 30.75
N ASP A 793 49.90 -12.92 31.64
CA ASP A 793 50.75 -14.12 31.60
C ASP A 793 49.94 -15.36 31.20
N THR A 794 50.12 -15.81 29.96
CA THR A 794 49.49 -17.03 29.41
C THR A 794 50.23 -18.31 29.78
N SER A 795 51.08 -18.30 30.82
CA SER A 795 51.81 -19.49 31.25
C SER A 795 51.46 -19.94 32.69
N ALA A 796 50.74 -21.07 32.74
CA ALA A 796 50.57 -22.02 33.85
C ALA A 796 49.64 -21.65 35.04
N ALA A 797 48.47 -22.35 35.12
CA ALA A 797 48.00 -23.03 36.34
C ALA A 797 46.75 -23.91 36.07
N ALA A 798 46.74 -25.11 36.66
CA ALA A 798 45.72 -26.15 36.56
C ALA A 798 44.42 -25.81 37.35
N PRO A 799 43.25 -26.42 37.02
CA PRO A 799 41.99 -26.05 37.65
C PRO A 799 41.76 -26.77 38.99
N GLU A 800 41.48 -25.99 40.04
CA GLU A 800 40.94 -26.48 41.31
C GLU A 800 39.41 -26.68 41.25
N GLN A 801 38.94 -27.72 41.93
CA GLN A 801 37.56 -28.22 41.93
C GLN A 801 36.59 -27.34 42.75
N ALA A 802 35.44 -26.99 42.17
CA ALA A 802 34.33 -26.32 42.84
C ALA A 802 33.34 -27.32 43.50
N PRO A 803 32.66 -26.93 44.59
CA PRO A 803 31.92 -27.85 45.47
C PRO A 803 30.59 -28.35 44.87
N GLN A 804 30.29 -29.63 45.08
CA GLN A 804 29.07 -30.29 44.64
C GLN A 804 27.85 -29.89 45.47
N LEU A 805 26.82 -29.38 44.79
CA LEU A 805 25.47 -29.21 45.34
C LEU A 805 24.53 -30.30 44.80
N VAL A 806 23.97 -31.07 45.73
CA VAL A 806 23.08 -32.21 45.50
C VAL A 806 21.75 -31.74 44.90
N ARG A 807 21.37 -32.29 43.74
CA ARG A 807 20.03 -32.17 43.13
C ARG A 807 19.19 -33.44 43.39
N PRO A 808 17.86 -33.34 43.58
CA PRO A 808 17.01 -34.52 43.67
C PRO A 808 16.91 -35.22 42.31
N ALA A 809 17.01 -36.54 42.31
CA ALA A 809 17.02 -37.38 41.13
C ALA A 809 15.65 -37.41 40.44
N ILE A 810 15.57 -36.83 39.23
CA ILE A 810 14.55 -37.19 38.26
C ILE A 810 15.13 -38.37 37.46
N ALA A 811 14.48 -39.52 37.52
CA ALA A 811 14.92 -40.74 36.85
C ALA A 811 14.88 -40.56 35.33
N VAL A 812 16.07 -40.34 34.74
CA VAL A 812 16.30 -40.45 33.29
C VAL A 812 16.45 -41.96 32.98
N PRO A 813 15.77 -42.50 31.96
CA PRO A 813 15.93 -43.91 31.58
C PRO A 813 17.38 -44.17 31.18
N ALA A 814 17.93 -45.32 31.60
CA ALA A 814 19.31 -45.70 31.30
C ALA A 814 19.59 -45.69 29.79
N PRO A 815 20.79 -45.23 29.35
CA PRO A 815 21.16 -45.26 27.94
C PRO A 815 21.16 -46.70 27.45
N ARG A 816 20.44 -46.96 26.35
CA ARG A 816 20.57 -48.24 25.65
C ARG A 816 21.96 -48.30 25.02
N ASP A 817 22.65 -49.38 25.36
CA ASP A 817 23.99 -49.73 24.88
C ASP A 817 23.92 -50.04 23.37
N HIS A 818 24.05 -49.00 22.54
CA HIS A 818 24.25 -49.17 21.11
C HIS A 818 25.75 -49.32 20.87
N ARG A 819 26.16 -50.57 20.64
CA ARG A 819 27.48 -50.93 20.12
C ARG A 819 27.85 -50.03 18.95
N VAL A 820 29.08 -49.53 19.03
CA VAL A 820 29.80 -48.74 18.04
C VAL A 820 29.73 -49.42 16.68
N GLU A 821 29.03 -48.79 15.74
CA GLU A 821 29.26 -49.00 14.31
C GLU A 821 29.37 -47.63 13.62
N ALA A 822 30.51 -47.45 12.96
CA ALA A 822 30.95 -46.32 12.14
C ALA A 822 30.98 -44.92 12.80
N THR A 823 32.20 -44.46 13.12
CA THR A 823 32.51 -43.02 13.16
C THR A 823 31.95 -42.38 11.88
N PRO A 824 31.05 -41.37 11.97
CA PRO A 824 30.60 -40.67 10.77
C PRO A 824 31.83 -40.10 10.05
N PRO A 825 31.88 -40.14 8.71
CA PRO A 825 32.97 -39.49 7.99
C PRO A 825 33.02 -38.03 8.46
N ARG A 826 34.18 -37.55 8.92
CA ARG A 826 34.41 -36.12 9.12
C ARG A 826 34.09 -35.47 7.78
N LEU A 827 33.00 -34.70 7.70
CA LEU A 827 32.74 -33.83 6.57
C LEU A 827 33.93 -32.87 6.50
N THR A 828 34.82 -33.08 5.52
CA THR A 828 36.04 -32.30 5.34
C THR A 828 35.77 -30.90 4.79
N SER A 829 34.53 -30.60 4.41
CA SER A 829 34.04 -29.26 4.04
C SER A 829 32.53 -29.17 4.27
N THR A 830 32.05 -27.99 4.69
CA THR A 830 30.62 -27.68 4.67
C THR A 830 30.20 -27.51 3.20
N PRO A 831 29.15 -28.21 2.73
CA PRO A 831 28.76 -28.12 1.32
C PRO A 831 28.39 -26.70 0.93
N ARG A 832 28.95 -26.21 -0.19
CA ARG A 832 28.52 -24.93 -0.81
C ARG A 832 27.04 -25.05 -1.21
N ARG A 833 26.33 -23.91 -1.21
CA ARG A 833 24.95 -23.83 -1.71
C ARG A 833 24.93 -24.26 -3.19
N THR A 834 24.30 -25.38 -3.47
CA THR A 834 23.97 -25.78 -4.85
C THR A 834 22.70 -25.05 -5.24
N LEU A 835 22.75 -24.23 -6.30
CA LEU A 835 21.51 -23.71 -6.87
C LEU A 835 20.64 -24.88 -7.32
N PRO A 836 19.34 -24.90 -6.96
CA PRO A 836 18.42 -25.90 -7.49
C PRO A 836 18.43 -25.85 -9.01
N THR A 837 18.11 -26.95 -9.70
CA THR A 837 17.75 -26.89 -11.13
C THR A 837 16.59 -25.92 -11.35
N ARG A 838 16.31 -25.50 -12.60
CA ARG A 838 15.06 -24.76 -12.86
C ARG A 838 13.90 -25.62 -12.38
N LEU A 839 13.13 -25.08 -11.45
CA LEU A 839 12.04 -25.83 -10.81
C LEU A 839 10.85 -25.92 -11.76
N SER A 840 10.70 -24.94 -12.65
CA SER A 840 9.76 -24.91 -13.77
C SER A 840 9.98 -26.00 -14.82
N ASP A 841 11.21 -26.54 -14.91
CA ASP A 841 11.57 -27.55 -15.92
C ASP A 841 11.17 -28.97 -15.45
N SER A 842 10.72 -29.09 -14.20
CA SER A 842 10.09 -30.28 -13.65
C SER A 842 8.63 -30.38 -14.13
N ALA A 843 8.19 -31.55 -14.53
CA ALA A 843 6.77 -31.78 -14.82
C ALA A 843 5.93 -31.51 -13.56
N GLY A 844 5.15 -30.41 -13.57
CA GLY A 844 4.28 -30.01 -12.45
C GLY A 844 4.64 -28.72 -11.71
N GLY A 845 5.52 -27.85 -12.26
CA GLY A 845 5.92 -26.59 -11.62
C GLY A 845 4.76 -25.66 -11.20
N SER A 846 4.75 -25.28 -9.93
CA SER A 846 3.76 -24.44 -9.25
C SER A 846 4.02 -22.93 -9.45
N PHE A 847 3.11 -22.08 -8.95
CA PHE A 847 3.35 -20.63 -8.85
C PHE A 847 4.63 -20.32 -8.06
N LEU A 848 4.86 -21.05 -6.96
CA LEU A 848 6.05 -20.87 -6.14
C LEU A 848 7.31 -21.26 -6.92
N ASP A 849 7.28 -22.33 -7.72
CA ASP A 849 8.41 -22.73 -8.56
C ASP A 849 8.77 -21.66 -9.59
N ARG A 850 7.77 -21.11 -10.29
CA ARG A 850 7.98 -19.98 -11.21
C ARG A 850 8.47 -18.73 -10.50
N ARG A 851 7.99 -18.47 -9.28
CA ARG A 851 8.45 -17.33 -8.46
C ARG A 851 9.88 -17.54 -7.99
N ILE A 852 10.26 -18.75 -7.58
CA ILE A 852 11.63 -19.12 -7.21
C ILE A 852 12.55 -18.97 -8.42
N ASP A 853 12.11 -19.44 -9.60
CA ASP A 853 12.88 -19.30 -10.82
C ASP A 853 13.07 -17.84 -11.20
N ALA A 854 12.02 -17.01 -11.10
CA ALA A 854 12.10 -15.57 -11.34
C ALA A 854 13.01 -14.85 -10.34
N LEU A 855 12.98 -15.23 -9.06
CA LEU A 855 13.87 -14.69 -8.02
C LEU A 855 15.33 -15.12 -8.19
N SER A 856 15.59 -16.21 -8.94
CA SER A 856 16.93 -16.81 -9.07
C SER A 856 17.53 -16.65 -10.46
N VAL A 857 16.92 -15.89 -11.39
CA VAL A 857 17.36 -15.82 -12.80
C VAL A 857 18.82 -15.36 -12.90
N ASP A 858 19.16 -14.26 -12.25
CA ASP A 858 20.49 -13.67 -12.33
C ASP A 858 21.51 -14.48 -11.51
N ASP A 859 21.10 -14.99 -10.34
CA ASP A 859 21.92 -15.83 -9.48
C ASP A 859 22.40 -17.10 -10.19
N ARG A 860 21.52 -17.73 -10.99
CA ARG A 860 21.84 -18.91 -11.81
C ARG A 860 22.97 -18.63 -12.79
N ALA A 861 22.93 -17.49 -13.46
CA ALA A 861 23.98 -17.09 -14.40
C ALA A 861 25.31 -16.80 -13.67
N ILE A 862 25.25 -16.15 -12.50
CA ILE A 862 26.42 -15.81 -11.68
C ILE A 862 27.10 -17.08 -11.14
N VAL A 863 26.33 -18.03 -10.59
CA VAL A 863 26.85 -19.30 -10.07
C VAL A 863 27.43 -20.16 -11.20
N ALA A 864 26.77 -20.23 -12.36
CA ALA A 864 27.26 -21.00 -13.50
C ALA A 864 28.64 -20.52 -14.00
N ARG A 865 28.94 -19.21 -13.88
CA ARG A 865 30.24 -18.63 -14.20
C ARG A 865 31.28 -18.74 -13.07
N GLY A 866 30.88 -19.19 -11.88
CA GLY A 866 31.74 -19.22 -10.71
C GLY A 866 32.01 -17.82 -10.12
N ASP A 867 31.10 -16.87 -10.33
CA ASP A 867 31.18 -15.47 -9.89
C ASP A 867 30.37 -15.21 -8.60
N TYR A 868 29.93 -16.26 -7.91
CA TYR A 868 29.10 -16.15 -6.71
C TYR A 868 29.98 -16.00 -5.45
N PHE A 869 30.15 -14.77 -4.98
CA PHE A 869 30.98 -14.43 -3.81
C PHE A 869 30.19 -14.37 -2.49
N TYR A 870 28.89 -14.67 -2.51
CA TYR A 870 27.99 -14.53 -1.37
C TYR A 870 27.90 -15.82 -0.53
N GLU A 871 27.57 -15.67 0.75
CA GLU A 871 27.48 -16.76 1.73
C GLU A 871 28.75 -17.64 1.87
N PRO A 872 29.95 -17.06 2.03
CA PRO A 872 31.15 -17.84 2.34
C PRO A 872 30.96 -18.57 3.68
N VAL A 873 31.20 -19.88 3.72
CA VAL A 873 31.15 -20.64 4.97
C VAL A 873 32.48 -20.51 5.69
N ILE A 874 32.46 -19.80 6.82
CA ILE A 874 33.62 -19.70 7.72
C ILE A 874 33.60 -20.94 8.64
N GLU A 875 34.57 -21.83 8.44
CA GLU A 875 34.68 -23.10 9.18
C GLU A 875 35.38 -22.92 10.54
N ALA A 876 36.29 -21.95 10.63
CA ALA A 876 37.05 -21.63 11.81
C ALA A 876 37.55 -20.18 11.75
N THR A 877 37.83 -19.60 12.91
CA THR A 877 38.43 -18.27 13.05
C THR A 877 39.55 -18.34 14.06
N GLU A 878 40.70 -17.74 13.74
CA GLU A 878 41.88 -17.66 14.61
C GLU A 878 42.55 -16.28 14.38
N GLY A 879 42.38 -15.37 15.34
CA GLY A 879 42.83 -13.98 15.19
C GLY A 879 42.23 -13.30 13.95
N SER A 880 43.07 -12.73 13.09
CA SER A 880 42.70 -12.11 11.81
C SER A 880 42.33 -13.12 10.71
N ARG A 881 42.52 -14.42 10.94
CA ARG A 881 42.40 -15.44 9.90
C ARG A 881 41.09 -16.20 10.01
N ILE A 882 40.52 -16.50 8.84
CA ILE A 882 39.36 -17.36 8.71
C ILE A 882 39.70 -18.56 7.84
N ARG A 883 39.11 -19.71 8.15
CA ARG A 883 39.22 -20.89 7.30
C ARG A 883 37.98 -20.99 6.42
N VAL A 884 38.17 -20.87 5.11
CA VAL A 884 37.13 -21.01 4.09
C VAL A 884 37.60 -22.09 3.12
N GLU A 885 36.81 -23.15 2.95
CA GLU A 885 37.12 -24.29 2.07
C GLU A 885 38.47 -24.93 2.40
N GLY A 886 38.70 -25.17 3.69
CA GLY A 886 39.95 -25.72 4.21
C GLY A 886 41.18 -24.81 4.09
N LYS A 887 41.06 -23.59 3.53
CA LYS A 887 42.18 -22.65 3.37
C LYS A 887 42.10 -21.52 4.40
N TRP A 888 43.22 -21.24 5.05
CA TRP A 888 43.36 -20.08 5.93
C TRP A 888 43.63 -18.83 5.10
N LEU A 889 42.79 -17.81 5.28
CA LEU A 889 42.85 -16.52 4.59
C LEU A 889 42.83 -15.38 5.61
N LEU A 890 43.55 -14.29 5.34
CA LEU A 890 43.48 -13.05 6.10
C LEU A 890 42.13 -12.38 5.87
N ASN A 891 41.34 -12.16 6.92
CA ASN A 891 39.99 -11.64 6.81
C ASN A 891 39.97 -10.11 6.76
N PHE A 892 39.65 -9.52 5.61
CA PHE A 892 39.43 -8.08 5.43
C PHE A 892 37.94 -7.75 5.19
N ALA A 893 37.03 -8.64 5.57
CA ALA A 893 35.58 -8.47 5.43
C ALA A 893 34.83 -8.46 6.78
N SER A 894 35.53 -8.54 7.91
CA SER A 894 34.95 -8.50 9.25
C SER A 894 34.71 -7.07 9.73
N TYR A 895 33.57 -6.83 10.39
CA TYR A 895 33.29 -5.56 11.07
C TYR A 895 33.73 -5.54 12.55
N SER A 896 34.53 -6.53 12.99
CA SER A 896 35.05 -6.56 14.36
C SER A 896 36.24 -5.62 14.51
N TYR A 897 35.98 -4.31 14.44
CA TYR A 897 37.01 -3.27 14.38
C TYR A 897 38.06 -3.38 15.47
N LEU A 898 37.63 -3.56 16.72
CA LEU A 898 38.52 -3.71 17.87
C LEU A 898 38.94 -5.16 18.16
N GLY A 899 38.57 -6.11 17.29
CA GLY A 899 38.99 -7.52 17.41
C GLY A 899 38.44 -8.25 18.64
N LEU A 900 37.25 -7.89 19.11
CA LEU A 900 36.68 -8.37 20.38
C LEU A 900 36.05 -9.77 20.30
N ILE A 901 36.01 -10.39 19.13
CA ILE A 901 35.56 -11.77 18.97
C ILE A 901 36.50 -12.70 19.76
N ARG A 902 35.93 -13.58 20.60
CA ARG A 902 36.67 -14.49 21.52
C ARG A 902 37.44 -13.79 22.64
N HIS A 903 37.03 -12.59 23.03
CA HIS A 903 37.56 -11.93 24.21
C HIS A 903 37.08 -12.63 25.49
N ASP A 904 38.01 -13.15 26.31
CA ASP A 904 37.70 -13.99 27.47
C ASP A 904 36.64 -13.41 28.42
N TYR A 905 36.76 -12.13 28.77
CA TYR A 905 35.78 -11.48 29.67
C TYR A 905 34.35 -11.49 29.09
N ILE A 906 34.23 -11.29 27.77
CA ILE A 906 32.94 -11.22 27.06
C ILE A 906 32.35 -12.64 26.95
N ASP A 907 33.16 -13.61 26.54
CA ASP A 907 32.75 -15.02 26.42
C ASP A 907 32.27 -15.55 27.78
N GLN A 908 33.02 -15.29 28.86
CA GLN A 908 32.62 -15.70 30.20
C GLN A 908 31.32 -15.02 30.68
N ALA A 909 31.07 -13.76 30.31
CA ALA A 909 29.82 -13.07 30.65
C ALA A 909 28.62 -13.75 29.96
N ALA A 910 28.78 -14.13 28.69
CA ALA A 910 27.77 -14.87 27.94
C ALA A 910 27.51 -16.26 28.55
N GLU A 911 28.57 -17.01 28.89
CA GLU A 911 28.47 -18.33 29.51
C GLU A 911 27.75 -18.30 30.86
N ARG A 912 28.04 -17.29 31.70
CA ARG A 912 27.33 -17.07 32.96
C ARG A 912 25.85 -16.79 32.71
N ALA A 913 25.51 -15.93 31.75
CA ALA A 913 24.12 -15.64 31.43
C ALA A 913 23.34 -16.88 30.95
N VAL A 914 23.97 -17.77 30.17
CA VAL A 914 23.35 -19.06 29.79
C VAL A 914 23.07 -19.93 31.02
N ARG A 915 24.04 -20.00 31.94
CA ARG A 915 23.91 -20.78 33.17
C ARG A 915 22.76 -20.28 34.05
N ASP A 916 22.63 -18.97 34.18
CA ASP A 916 21.73 -18.34 35.16
C ASP A 916 20.33 -18.05 34.60
N HIS A 917 20.21 -17.84 33.28
CA HIS A 917 18.97 -17.44 32.62
C HIS A 917 18.55 -18.31 31.44
N GLY A 918 19.35 -19.32 31.08
CA GLY A 918 19.10 -20.15 29.91
C GLY A 918 19.46 -19.46 28.59
N THR A 919 19.05 -20.07 27.49
CA THR A 919 19.42 -19.64 26.13
C THR A 919 18.49 -18.59 25.53
N GLY A 920 17.37 -18.28 26.18
CA GLY A 920 16.39 -17.31 25.69
C GLY A 920 15.43 -16.85 26.78
N ALA A 921 14.85 -15.66 26.60
CA ALA A 921 13.86 -15.10 27.52
C ALA A 921 12.41 -15.54 27.21
N HIS A 922 12.17 -16.25 26.10
CA HIS A 922 10.88 -16.81 25.68
C HIS A 922 9.69 -15.83 25.74
N GLY A 923 9.87 -14.59 25.27
CA GLY A 923 8.81 -13.58 25.19
C GLY A 923 9.27 -12.26 24.57
N VAL A 924 8.32 -11.38 24.26
CA VAL A 924 8.60 -10.01 23.82
C VAL A 924 8.92 -9.11 25.02
N ARG A 925 9.71 -8.04 24.82
CA ARG A 925 10.13 -7.12 25.88
C ARG A 925 8.96 -6.44 26.61
N LEU A 926 7.87 -6.16 25.89
CA LEU A 926 6.66 -5.52 26.43
C LEU A 926 5.91 -6.40 27.46
N LEU A 927 6.05 -7.72 27.37
CA LEU A 927 5.34 -8.68 28.21
C LEU A 927 6.32 -9.38 29.17
N ALA A 928 6.56 -10.67 28.97
CA ALA A 928 7.36 -11.51 29.86
C ALA A 928 8.81 -11.74 29.39
N GLY A 929 9.29 -10.99 28.38
CA GLY A 929 10.64 -11.17 27.81
C GLY A 929 11.74 -10.33 28.46
N THR A 930 11.43 -9.43 29.39
CA THR A 930 12.44 -8.51 29.97
C THR A 930 13.11 -9.10 31.22
N LEU A 931 14.36 -9.56 31.05
CA LEU A 931 15.30 -9.84 32.14
C LEU A 931 16.02 -8.57 32.63
N HIS A 932 16.52 -8.60 33.87
CA HIS A 932 17.35 -7.53 34.44
C HIS A 932 18.58 -7.21 33.57
N LEU A 933 19.18 -8.23 32.94
CA LEU A 933 20.30 -8.07 32.01
C LEU A 933 20.00 -7.10 30.85
N HIS A 934 18.77 -7.08 30.34
CA HIS A 934 18.38 -6.13 29.29
C HIS A 934 18.45 -4.70 29.80
N ARG A 935 17.98 -4.46 31.03
CA ARG A 935 18.01 -3.13 31.62
C ARG A 935 19.43 -2.72 31.96
N GLU A 936 20.27 -3.63 32.44
CA GLU A 936 21.69 -3.36 32.68
C GLU A 936 22.43 -2.97 31.40
N LEU A 937 22.15 -3.64 30.27
CA LEU A 937 22.71 -3.28 28.97
C LEU A 937 22.25 -1.88 28.53
N GLU A 938 20.94 -1.59 28.60
CA GLU A 938 20.40 -0.26 28.27
C GLU A 938 21.09 0.85 29.08
N LEU A 939 21.24 0.67 30.40
CA LEU A 939 21.93 1.63 31.27
C LEU A 939 23.44 1.70 31.02
N THR A 940 24.05 0.61 30.56
CA THR A 940 25.48 0.59 30.21
C THR A 940 25.74 1.36 28.92
N ILE A 941 24.88 1.18 27.92
CA ILE A 941 24.92 1.97 26.67
C ILE A 941 24.69 3.45 26.97
N ALA A 942 23.67 3.78 27.78
CA ALA A 942 23.37 5.16 28.15
C ALA A 942 24.57 5.83 28.85
N ARG A 943 25.20 5.16 29.82
CA ARG A 943 26.42 5.65 30.48
C ARG A 943 27.61 5.79 29.53
N PHE A 944 27.77 4.85 28.60
CA PHE A 944 28.86 4.87 27.62
C PHE A 944 28.72 6.04 26.64
N LEU A 945 27.50 6.33 26.16
CA LEU A 945 27.23 7.44 25.25
C LEU A 945 26.97 8.76 25.97
N GLY A 946 26.77 8.68 27.28
CA GLY A 946 26.44 9.82 28.12
C GLY A 946 25.01 10.34 27.92
N THR A 947 24.08 9.50 27.49
CA THR A 947 22.66 9.85 27.36
C THR A 947 21.89 9.49 28.63
N GLU A 948 20.63 9.92 28.73
CA GLU A 948 19.80 9.66 29.91
C GLU A 948 19.32 8.20 29.97
N ASP A 949 18.94 7.64 28.81
CA ASP A 949 18.52 6.25 28.70
C ASP A 949 18.86 5.66 27.32
N ALA A 950 18.64 4.34 27.18
CA ALA A 950 18.68 3.62 25.92
C ALA A 950 17.59 2.55 25.84
N ILE A 951 17.25 2.18 24.60
CA ILE A 951 16.37 1.06 24.25
C ILE A 951 17.14 0.11 23.33
N ILE A 952 17.06 -1.20 23.59
CA ILE A 952 17.72 -2.22 22.76
C ILE A 952 16.71 -3.03 21.94
N TYR A 953 17.09 -3.34 20.69
CA TYR A 953 16.38 -4.12 19.68
C TYR A 953 17.16 -5.39 19.33
N THR A 954 16.52 -6.31 18.61
CA THR A 954 17.13 -7.59 18.16
C THR A 954 18.13 -7.45 17.02
N SER A 955 18.14 -6.31 16.30
CA SER A 955 19.16 -5.98 15.30
C SER A 955 19.26 -4.47 15.08
N GLY A 956 20.39 -3.98 14.57
CA GLY A 956 20.54 -2.59 14.12
C GLY A 956 19.55 -2.23 13.00
N TYR A 957 19.25 -3.18 12.10
CA TYR A 957 18.21 -3.00 11.08
C TYR A 957 16.86 -2.67 11.72
N MET A 958 16.45 -3.45 12.73
CA MET A 958 15.18 -3.22 13.42
C MET A 958 15.20 -1.93 14.24
N ALA A 959 16.34 -1.54 14.81
CA ALA A 959 16.47 -0.27 15.52
C ALA A 959 16.18 0.92 14.59
N ASN A 960 16.74 0.96 13.38
CA ASN A 960 16.41 2.00 12.39
C ASN A 960 14.93 1.96 11.99
N VAL A 961 14.46 0.82 11.47
CA VAL A 961 13.09 0.70 10.94
C VAL A 961 12.05 1.09 11.98
N ALA A 962 12.15 0.55 13.18
CA ALA A 962 11.15 0.74 14.23
C ALA A 962 11.23 2.12 14.90
N THR A 963 12.38 2.79 14.84
CA THR A 963 12.55 4.13 15.40
C THR A 963 12.00 5.17 14.43
N VAL A 964 12.44 5.14 13.17
CA VAL A 964 11.98 6.10 12.16
C VAL A 964 10.47 6.01 12.00
N SER A 965 9.92 4.80 11.81
CA SER A 965 8.46 4.60 11.68
C SER A 965 7.63 4.91 12.93
N ALA A 966 8.26 5.11 14.09
CA ALA A 966 7.57 5.49 15.33
C ALA A 966 7.65 6.99 15.63
N LEU A 967 8.66 7.69 15.11
CA LEU A 967 8.89 9.10 15.40
C LEU A 967 8.23 10.05 14.41
N VAL A 968 8.04 9.62 13.17
CA VAL A 968 7.45 10.41 12.09
C VAL A 968 6.33 9.66 11.40
N GLY A 969 5.36 10.39 10.86
CA GLY A 969 4.25 9.82 10.11
C GLY A 969 3.72 10.74 9.01
N PRO A 970 2.52 10.45 8.44
CA PRO A 970 1.91 11.29 7.43
C PRO A 970 1.77 12.75 7.91
N GLY A 971 2.36 13.69 7.18
CA GLY A 971 2.42 15.11 7.52
C GLY A 971 3.75 15.58 8.12
N ASP A 972 4.64 14.65 8.48
CA ASP A 972 6.03 14.94 8.84
C ASP A 972 6.98 14.72 7.65
N HIS A 973 8.21 15.21 7.77
CA HIS A 973 9.29 15.04 6.81
C HIS A 973 10.45 14.23 7.39
N VAL A 974 10.95 13.29 6.60
CA VAL A 974 12.22 12.61 6.84
C VAL A 974 13.22 13.00 5.77
N ILE A 975 14.34 13.58 6.18
CA ILE A 975 15.36 14.09 5.27
C ILE A 975 16.61 13.24 5.45
N GLY A 976 17.18 12.69 4.38
CA GLY A 976 18.32 11.80 4.54
C GLY A 976 19.27 11.74 3.37
N ASP A 977 20.50 11.34 3.66
CA ASP A 977 21.54 11.17 2.66
C ASP A 977 21.18 10.04 1.68
N VAL A 978 21.44 10.24 0.39
CA VAL A 978 21.21 9.20 -0.65
C VAL A 978 22.02 7.92 -0.41
N TYR A 979 23.08 7.96 0.39
CA TYR A 979 23.91 6.80 0.75
C TYR A 979 23.53 6.15 2.07
N ASN A 980 22.48 6.63 2.75
CA ASN A 980 22.00 6.02 3.99
C ASN A 980 21.73 4.53 3.84
N HIS A 981 21.97 3.79 4.93
CA HIS A 981 21.80 2.36 4.96
C HIS A 981 20.37 1.92 4.63
N ALA A 982 20.21 0.79 3.93
CA ALA A 982 18.90 0.30 3.47
C ALA A 982 17.83 0.16 4.58
N SER A 983 18.23 -0.12 5.82
CA SER A 983 17.30 -0.17 6.96
C SER A 983 16.63 1.16 7.26
N ILE A 984 17.31 2.28 6.99
CA ILE A 984 16.78 3.63 7.15
C ILE A 984 15.73 3.87 6.07
N LEU A 985 16.04 3.51 4.81
CA LEU A 985 15.10 3.59 3.68
C LEU A 985 13.82 2.76 3.90
N ASP A 986 13.95 1.57 4.49
CA ASP A 986 12.77 0.77 4.84
C ASP A 986 11.99 1.38 6.02
N GLY A 987 12.67 2.07 6.93
CA GLY A 987 12.04 2.90 7.96
C GLY A 987 11.23 4.06 7.37
N TYR A 988 11.77 4.72 6.33
CA TYR A 988 11.07 5.77 5.58
C TYR A 988 9.75 5.25 5.01
N ARG A 989 9.82 4.15 4.24
CA ARG A 989 8.66 3.52 3.60
C ARG A 989 7.58 3.12 4.60
N LEU A 990 7.97 2.65 5.79
CA LEU A 990 7.04 2.22 6.83
C LEU A 990 6.48 3.37 7.66
N SER A 991 7.14 4.54 7.69
CA SER A 991 6.66 5.71 8.43
C SER A 991 5.43 6.36 7.77
N GLY A 992 5.38 6.39 6.44
CA GLY A 992 4.39 7.17 5.69
C GLY A 992 4.63 8.69 5.75
N ALA A 993 5.76 9.15 6.29
CA ALA A 993 6.21 10.54 6.21
C ALA A 993 6.68 10.90 4.80
N THR A 994 6.66 12.18 4.47
CA THR A 994 7.25 12.68 3.22
C THR A 994 8.75 12.57 3.34
N VAL A 995 9.38 11.82 2.45
CA VAL A 995 10.82 11.68 2.45
C VAL A 995 11.40 12.81 1.60
N THR A 996 12.64 13.20 1.84
CA THR A 996 13.36 14.11 0.94
C THR A 996 14.85 13.76 0.99
N PRO A 997 15.40 13.12 -0.06
CA PRO A 997 16.82 12.82 -0.10
C PRO A 997 17.65 14.09 -0.33
N TYR A 998 18.86 14.14 0.20
CA TYR A 998 19.88 15.12 -0.17
C TYR A 998 21.13 14.41 -0.72
N ALA A 999 21.80 15.07 -1.69
CA ALA A 999 23.02 14.53 -2.28
C ALA A 999 24.09 14.22 -1.22
N HIS A 1000 24.85 13.16 -1.47
CA HIS A 1000 25.74 12.58 -0.47
C HIS A 1000 26.70 13.63 0.12
N ASN A 1001 26.60 13.82 1.44
CA ASN A 1001 27.35 14.77 2.25
C ASN A 1001 27.32 16.24 1.75
N ASP A 1002 26.29 16.63 0.99
CA ASP A 1002 26.11 17.98 0.46
C ASP A 1002 25.22 18.83 1.38
N MET A 1003 25.85 19.75 2.12
CA MET A 1003 25.16 20.61 3.08
C MET A 1003 24.27 21.68 2.44
N ALA A 1004 24.57 22.10 1.21
CA ALA A 1004 23.72 23.05 0.49
C ALA A 1004 22.44 22.35 0.01
N ASP A 1005 22.55 21.10 -0.41
CA ASP A 1005 21.43 20.23 -0.74
C ASP A 1005 20.58 19.90 0.50
N LEU A 1006 21.21 19.53 1.62
CA LEU A 1006 20.51 19.34 2.90
C LEU A 1006 19.77 20.61 3.34
N GLU A 1007 20.38 21.79 3.23
CA GLU A 1007 19.71 23.05 3.56
C GLU A 1007 18.52 23.32 2.63
N ARG A 1008 18.61 22.96 1.36
CA ARG A 1008 17.48 23.02 0.42
C ARG A 1008 16.34 22.12 0.88
N ALA A 1009 16.63 20.86 1.18
CA ALA A 1009 15.64 19.88 1.66
C ALA A 1009 14.96 20.35 2.96
N LEU A 1010 15.72 20.88 3.92
CA LEU A 1010 15.22 21.41 5.18
C LEU A 1010 14.31 22.64 4.99
N ARG A 1011 14.68 23.58 4.12
CA ARG A 1011 13.85 24.75 3.82
C ARG A 1011 12.52 24.34 3.18
N ARG A 1012 12.56 23.34 2.32
CA ARG A 1012 11.41 22.86 1.60
C ARG A 1012 10.41 22.10 2.49
N ALA A 1013 10.88 21.46 3.56
CA ALA A 1013 10.00 20.85 4.57
C ALA A 1013 9.20 21.87 5.41
N GLY A 1014 9.50 23.17 5.31
CA GLY A 1014 8.71 24.23 5.94
C GLY A 1014 8.61 24.09 7.45
N ASP A 1015 7.40 24.27 7.99
CA ASP A 1015 7.12 24.20 9.44
C ASP A 1015 6.63 22.81 9.91
N ALA A 1016 6.66 21.79 9.03
CA ALA A 1016 6.28 20.43 9.39
C ALA A 1016 7.25 19.80 10.39
N GLY A 1017 6.86 18.70 11.06
CA GLY A 1017 7.79 17.92 11.87
C GLY A 1017 8.93 17.39 10.99
N LYS A 1018 10.19 17.60 11.37
CA LYS A 1018 11.36 17.24 10.55
C LYS A 1018 12.30 16.32 11.31
N LEU A 1019 12.64 15.20 10.71
CA LEU A 1019 13.68 14.29 11.17
C LEU A 1019 14.76 14.16 10.09
N VAL A 1020 15.94 14.69 10.35
CA VAL A 1020 17.13 14.40 9.54
C VAL A 1020 17.72 13.08 10.02
N VAL A 1021 17.97 12.14 9.09
CA VAL A 1021 18.61 10.85 9.38
C VAL A 1021 19.86 10.71 8.53
N THR A 1022 21.00 10.38 9.13
CA THR A 1022 22.25 10.12 8.40
C THR A 1022 23.03 8.97 9.01
N ASP A 1023 23.72 8.18 8.19
CA ASP A 1023 24.84 7.37 8.64
C ASP A 1023 25.95 8.28 9.20
N ALA A 1024 26.60 7.88 10.30
CA ALA A 1024 27.81 8.54 10.80
C ALA A 1024 29.01 8.27 9.89
N VAL A 1025 29.16 7.01 9.49
CA VAL A 1025 30.21 6.51 8.61
C VAL A 1025 29.54 5.68 7.52
N PHE A 1026 29.68 6.09 6.27
CA PHE A 1026 29.00 5.43 5.16
C PHE A 1026 29.65 4.08 4.85
N SER A 1027 28.87 3.01 4.99
CA SER A 1027 29.39 1.63 5.09
C SER A 1027 30.10 1.07 3.84
N MET A 1028 29.97 1.73 2.68
CA MET A 1028 30.58 1.32 1.41
C MET A 1028 31.76 2.20 0.99
N ASP A 1029 31.93 3.35 1.63
CA ASP A 1029 32.82 4.44 1.21
C ASP A 1029 33.84 4.75 2.33
N GLY A 1030 33.43 4.62 3.58
CA GLY A 1030 34.29 4.79 4.76
C GLY A 1030 34.64 6.23 5.07
N ASP A 1031 34.03 7.18 4.39
CA ASP A 1031 34.00 8.59 4.74
C ASP A 1031 33.00 8.85 5.89
N VAL A 1032 33.08 10.04 6.46
CA VAL A 1032 32.34 10.45 7.66
C VAL A 1032 31.44 11.62 7.28
N ALA A 1033 30.17 11.56 7.69
CA ALA A 1033 29.23 12.66 7.47
C ALA A 1033 29.69 13.94 8.20
N ASP A 1034 29.42 15.11 7.63
CA ASP A 1034 29.69 16.41 8.27
C ASP A 1034 28.67 16.72 9.38
N ILE A 1035 28.72 15.94 10.46
CA ILE A 1035 27.78 16.05 11.59
C ILE A 1035 27.72 17.47 12.18
N PRO A 1036 28.83 18.23 12.34
CA PRO A 1036 28.75 19.61 12.79
C PRO A 1036 27.89 20.50 11.88
N ALA A 1037 28.07 20.43 10.56
CA ALA A 1037 27.27 21.22 9.62
C ALA A 1037 25.81 20.78 9.59
N ILE A 1038 25.55 19.46 9.63
CA ILE A 1038 24.20 18.89 9.70
C ILE A 1038 23.48 19.34 10.98
N THR A 1039 24.17 19.32 12.12
CA THR A 1039 23.63 19.76 13.42
C THR A 1039 23.24 21.25 13.36
N GLU A 1040 24.13 22.10 12.84
CA GLU A 1040 23.85 23.53 12.73
C GLU A 1040 22.64 23.78 11.81
N LEU A 1041 22.53 23.03 10.72
CA LEU A 1041 21.37 23.07 9.83
C LEU A 1041 20.08 22.63 10.53
N CYS A 1042 20.12 21.51 11.24
CA CYS A 1042 18.97 21.01 12.01
C CYS A 1042 18.50 22.05 13.04
N ARG A 1043 19.43 22.68 13.75
CA ARG A 1043 19.14 23.73 14.73
C ARG A 1043 18.55 24.99 14.09
N ARG A 1044 19.09 25.44 12.95
CA ARG A 1044 18.57 26.60 12.19
C ARG A 1044 17.16 26.36 11.65
N HIS A 1045 16.82 25.11 11.34
CA HIS A 1045 15.58 24.75 10.69
C HIS A 1045 14.58 24.00 11.58
N ASP A 1046 14.80 23.93 12.89
CA ASP A 1046 13.95 23.21 13.85
C ASP A 1046 13.66 21.75 13.41
N ALA A 1047 14.73 21.02 13.11
CA ALA A 1047 14.68 19.60 12.78
C ALA A 1047 15.39 18.78 13.86
N ALA A 1048 14.83 17.60 14.17
CA ALA A 1048 15.52 16.61 14.98
C ALA A 1048 16.57 15.88 14.13
N LEU A 1049 17.68 15.48 14.76
CA LEU A 1049 18.74 14.71 14.12
C LEU A 1049 18.82 13.31 14.70
N MET A 1050 18.78 12.31 13.82
CA MET A 1050 19.10 10.92 14.12
C MET A 1050 20.36 10.51 13.36
N VAL A 1051 21.35 9.98 14.09
CA VAL A 1051 22.60 9.49 13.50
C VAL A 1051 22.74 7.98 13.73
N ASP A 1052 23.00 7.24 12.66
CA ASP A 1052 23.36 5.82 12.70
C ASP A 1052 24.86 5.65 12.92
N GLU A 1053 25.23 5.35 14.17
CA GLU A 1053 26.58 5.17 14.69
C GLU A 1053 27.08 3.73 14.51
N ALA A 1054 26.45 2.90 13.67
CA ALA A 1054 26.81 1.49 13.58
C ALA A 1054 28.28 1.25 13.20
N HIS A 1055 28.88 2.13 12.39
CA HIS A 1055 30.29 2.04 11.98
C HIS A 1055 31.24 2.98 12.74
N SER A 1056 30.76 3.71 13.74
CA SER A 1056 31.55 4.71 14.48
C SER A 1056 31.90 4.29 15.91
N ILE A 1057 31.07 3.48 16.57
CA ILE A 1057 31.33 3.03 17.95
C ILE A 1057 32.59 2.17 18.00
N GLY A 1058 33.54 2.56 18.84
CA GLY A 1058 34.89 1.99 18.94
C GLY A 1058 35.82 2.34 17.77
N VAL A 1059 35.43 3.29 16.92
CA VAL A 1059 36.18 3.71 15.72
C VAL A 1059 36.46 5.22 15.74
N LEU A 1060 35.40 6.01 15.91
CA LEU A 1060 35.46 7.47 15.96
C LEU A 1060 35.55 7.99 17.40
N GLY A 1061 36.21 9.13 17.57
CA GLY A 1061 36.50 9.73 18.87
C GLY A 1061 37.86 9.34 19.43
N ALA A 1062 38.25 9.96 20.54
CA ALA A 1062 39.48 9.63 21.24
C ALA A 1062 39.37 8.30 22.02
N THR A 1063 38.18 8.03 22.57
CA THR A 1063 37.87 6.84 23.38
C THR A 1063 36.86 5.90 22.71
N GLY A 1064 36.47 6.17 21.46
CA GLY A 1064 35.60 5.30 20.68
C GLY A 1064 34.11 5.52 20.95
N ARG A 1065 33.72 6.69 21.45
CA ARG A 1065 32.33 6.99 21.81
C ARG A 1065 31.47 7.48 20.65
N GLY A 1066 31.99 7.49 19.42
CA GLY A 1066 31.23 7.83 18.22
C GLY A 1066 31.38 9.30 17.80
N VAL A 1067 30.44 9.79 16.98
CA VAL A 1067 30.58 11.10 16.31
C VAL A 1067 30.57 12.29 17.24
N VAL A 1068 29.82 12.24 18.35
CA VAL A 1068 29.76 13.36 19.31
C VAL A 1068 31.13 13.61 19.93
N GLU A 1069 31.85 12.55 20.33
CA GLU A 1069 33.23 12.68 20.84
C GLU A 1069 34.20 13.08 19.72
N HIS A 1070 34.03 12.52 18.52
CA HIS A 1070 34.91 12.79 17.38
C HIS A 1070 34.97 14.27 17.01
N PHE A 1071 33.80 14.92 16.97
CA PHE A 1071 33.68 16.33 16.61
C PHE A 1071 33.65 17.28 17.82
N GLY A 1072 33.65 16.74 19.05
CA GLY A 1072 33.58 17.56 20.27
C GLY A 1072 32.25 18.30 20.43
N LEU A 1073 31.15 17.69 20.01
CA LEU A 1073 29.79 18.27 20.06
C LEU A 1073 29.16 18.14 21.44
N ASP A 1074 28.14 18.95 21.73
CA ASP A 1074 27.29 18.71 22.88
C ASP A 1074 26.48 17.44 22.66
N ARG A 1075 26.08 16.78 23.75
CA ARG A 1075 25.24 15.60 23.64
C ARG A 1075 23.85 15.93 23.09
N ALA A 1076 23.33 17.12 23.37
CA ALA A 1076 22.04 17.58 22.88
C ALA A 1076 22.00 17.79 21.36
N ASP A 1077 23.16 18.00 20.72
CA ASP A 1077 23.29 18.24 19.27
C ASP A 1077 22.87 17.01 18.44
N VAL A 1078 23.07 15.80 18.97
CA VAL A 1078 22.66 14.54 18.36
C VAL A 1078 21.69 13.82 19.32
N PRO A 1079 20.39 14.17 19.30
CA PRO A 1079 19.42 13.73 20.31
C PRO A 1079 19.01 12.26 20.15
N ILE A 1080 19.13 11.69 18.95
CA ILE A 1080 18.78 10.30 18.65
C ILE A 1080 20.02 9.59 18.10
N ARG A 1081 20.60 8.69 18.90
CA ARG A 1081 21.79 7.93 18.50
C ARG A 1081 21.43 6.47 18.33
N MET A 1082 21.41 6.02 17.09
CA MET A 1082 21.21 4.62 16.77
C MET A 1082 22.58 3.94 16.69
N GLY A 1083 22.72 2.73 17.23
CA GLY A 1083 23.88 1.90 16.93
C GLY A 1083 23.54 0.41 16.84
N THR A 1084 24.50 -0.38 16.35
CA THR A 1084 24.38 -1.84 16.29
C THR A 1084 25.25 -2.54 17.33
N LEU A 1085 24.82 -3.73 17.75
CA LEU A 1085 25.55 -4.62 18.65
C LEU A 1085 26.27 -5.75 17.90
N SER A 1086 26.36 -5.67 16.56
CA SER A 1086 26.85 -6.75 15.69
C SER A 1086 28.08 -6.40 14.85
N LYS A 1087 28.81 -5.34 15.22
CA LYS A 1087 30.03 -4.87 14.52
C LYS A 1087 31.22 -4.86 15.49
N THR A 1088 31.64 -3.69 15.99
CA THR A 1088 32.66 -3.60 17.04
C THR A 1088 32.29 -4.46 18.25
N VAL A 1089 31.02 -4.37 18.66
CA VAL A 1089 30.45 -5.21 19.71
C VAL A 1089 30.22 -6.61 19.14
N PRO A 1090 30.80 -7.67 19.74
CA PRO A 1090 30.71 -9.05 19.26
C PRO A 1090 29.42 -9.73 19.77
N SER A 1091 28.26 -9.18 19.39
CA SER A 1091 26.94 -9.73 19.76
C SER A 1091 25.96 -9.58 18.60
N THR A 1092 24.65 -9.59 18.88
CA THR A 1092 23.59 -9.24 17.95
C THR A 1092 22.61 -8.29 18.63
N GLY A 1093 22.08 -7.33 17.88
CA GLY A 1093 21.15 -6.36 18.42
C GLY A 1093 21.34 -5.00 17.79
N GLY A 1094 20.48 -4.07 18.17
CA GLY A 1094 20.61 -2.65 17.88
C GLY A 1094 20.17 -1.86 19.09
N TYR A 1095 20.43 -0.57 19.11
CA TYR A 1095 19.95 0.30 20.17
C TYR A 1095 19.62 1.69 19.65
N VAL A 1096 18.79 2.40 20.40
CA VAL A 1096 18.67 3.85 20.32
C VAL A 1096 18.93 4.43 21.71
N ALA A 1097 19.78 5.45 21.78
CA ALA A 1097 20.14 6.14 23.00
C ALA A 1097 19.83 7.64 22.86
N GLY A 1098 19.27 8.23 23.91
CA GLY A 1098 18.83 9.63 23.93
C GLY A 1098 18.20 10.01 25.27
N SER A 1099 17.21 10.90 25.26
CA SER A 1099 16.49 11.28 26.49
C SER A 1099 15.64 10.14 27.04
N ALA A 1100 15.36 10.17 28.34
CA ALA A 1100 14.47 9.20 28.98
C ALA A 1100 13.05 9.24 28.36
N ASP A 1101 12.59 10.43 27.99
CA ASP A 1101 11.28 10.63 27.35
C ASP A 1101 11.22 10.02 25.94
N LEU A 1102 12.29 10.18 25.14
CA LEU A 1102 12.41 9.53 23.84
C LEU A 1102 12.36 8.00 23.99
N VAL A 1103 13.16 7.46 24.90
CA VAL A 1103 13.23 6.01 25.14
C VAL A 1103 11.89 5.48 25.66
N PHE A 1104 11.22 6.22 26.53
CA PHE A 1104 9.89 5.89 27.01
C PHE A 1104 8.87 5.88 25.85
N ALA A 1105 8.88 6.90 24.99
CA ALA A 1105 8.00 6.96 23.83
C ALA A 1105 8.24 5.78 22.88
N LEU A 1106 9.50 5.46 22.58
CA LEU A 1106 9.86 4.34 21.70
C LEU A 1106 9.45 2.99 22.29
N LYS A 1107 9.62 2.75 23.60
CA LYS A 1107 9.17 1.50 24.25
C LYS A 1107 7.66 1.28 24.15
N ASN A 1108 6.88 2.34 23.92
CA ASN A 1108 5.42 2.28 23.81
C ASN A 1108 4.89 2.35 22.36
N ASN A 1109 5.73 2.70 21.38
CA ASN A 1109 5.27 2.94 20.00
C ASN A 1109 6.11 2.23 18.92
N ALA A 1110 7.37 1.87 19.21
CA ALA A 1110 8.24 1.20 18.24
C ALA A 1110 7.85 -0.28 18.07
N ARG A 1111 7.08 -0.58 17.02
CA ARG A 1111 6.51 -1.91 16.75
C ARG A 1111 7.58 -3.03 16.73
N GLY A 1112 8.74 -2.75 16.15
CA GLY A 1112 9.86 -3.69 16.09
C GLY A 1112 10.49 -4.04 17.44
N TRP A 1113 10.25 -3.23 18.48
CA TRP A 1113 10.60 -3.55 19.86
C TRP A 1113 9.46 -4.29 20.57
N MET A 1114 8.21 -3.83 20.37
CA MET A 1114 7.03 -4.36 21.06
C MET A 1114 6.68 -5.79 20.65
N PHE A 1115 6.79 -6.09 19.36
CA PHE A 1115 6.31 -7.34 18.75
C PHE A 1115 7.45 -8.28 18.29
N SER A 1116 8.66 -8.04 18.75
CA SER A 1116 9.82 -8.92 18.52
C SER A 1116 10.27 -9.58 19.82
N ALA A 1117 10.75 -10.81 19.73
CA ALA A 1117 11.31 -11.52 20.88
C ALA A 1117 12.48 -10.72 21.48
N ALA A 1118 12.65 -10.79 22.80
CA ALA A 1118 13.78 -10.12 23.44
C ALA A 1118 15.13 -10.72 23.00
N GLY A 1119 16.20 -9.92 23.08
CA GLY A 1119 17.57 -10.42 22.89
C GLY A 1119 17.88 -11.56 23.87
N THR A 1120 18.67 -12.53 23.45
CA THR A 1120 18.95 -13.68 24.32
C THR A 1120 19.86 -13.28 25.50
N PRO A 1121 19.75 -13.94 26.67
CA PRO A 1121 20.62 -13.67 27.80
C PRO A 1121 22.13 -13.62 27.47
N PRO A 1122 22.71 -14.60 26.74
CA PRO A 1122 24.13 -14.53 26.36
C PRO A 1122 24.46 -13.34 25.47
N GLN A 1123 23.62 -12.99 24.50
CA GLN A 1123 23.87 -11.87 23.60
C GLN A 1123 23.85 -10.53 24.36
N VAL A 1124 22.88 -10.36 25.26
CA VAL A 1124 22.74 -9.13 26.06
C VAL A 1124 23.92 -8.99 27.03
N ALA A 1125 24.33 -10.08 27.68
CA ALA A 1125 25.50 -10.08 28.57
C ALA A 1125 26.81 -9.82 27.82
N ALA A 1126 27.01 -10.44 26.65
CA ALA A 1126 28.17 -10.20 25.80
C ALA A 1126 28.25 -8.74 25.34
N ALA A 1127 27.12 -8.16 24.91
CA ALA A 1127 27.07 -6.77 24.49
C ALA A 1127 27.41 -5.82 25.63
N LYS A 1128 26.88 -6.06 26.84
CA LYS A 1128 27.18 -5.27 28.04
C LYS A 1128 28.68 -5.31 28.35
N ALA A 1129 29.25 -6.52 28.41
CA ALA A 1129 30.67 -6.73 28.68
C ALA A 1129 31.56 -6.06 27.61
N ALA A 1130 31.13 -6.05 26.34
CA ALA A 1130 31.86 -5.38 25.28
C ALA A 1130 31.95 -3.86 25.50
N PHE A 1131 30.87 -3.19 25.89
CA PHE A 1131 30.91 -1.77 26.21
C PHE A 1131 31.81 -1.47 27.42
N GLU A 1132 31.86 -2.36 28.41
CA GLU A 1132 32.78 -2.26 29.55
C GLU A 1132 34.25 -2.37 29.08
N VAL A 1133 34.56 -3.34 28.21
CA VAL A 1133 35.90 -3.49 27.62
C VAL A 1133 36.30 -2.25 26.82
N ILE A 1134 35.44 -1.79 25.90
CA ILE A 1134 35.71 -0.59 25.08
C ILE A 1134 35.93 0.64 25.97
N GLY A 1135 35.12 0.81 27.02
CA GLY A 1135 35.27 1.92 27.97
C GLY A 1135 36.54 1.85 28.83
N SER A 1136 37.07 0.64 29.06
CA SER A 1136 38.28 0.42 29.88
C SER A 1136 39.60 0.50 29.10
N ALA A 1137 39.55 0.31 27.77
CA ALA A 1137 40.73 0.25 26.90
C ALA A 1137 40.64 1.25 25.72
N PRO A 1138 40.52 2.56 25.98
CA PRO A 1138 40.37 3.58 24.94
C PRO A 1138 41.54 3.65 23.96
N GLU A 1139 42.75 3.25 24.37
CA GLU A 1139 43.96 3.23 23.56
C GLU A 1139 43.85 2.33 22.32
N LEU A 1140 42.95 1.33 22.35
CA LEU A 1140 42.68 0.45 21.23
C LEU A 1140 42.20 1.24 20.00
N VAL A 1141 41.43 2.31 20.19
CA VAL A 1141 40.93 3.17 19.11
C VAL A 1141 42.07 3.90 18.40
N SER A 1142 43.02 4.43 19.15
CA SER A 1142 44.21 5.08 18.59
C SER A 1142 45.10 4.10 17.81
N THR A 1143 45.22 2.87 18.31
CA THR A 1143 45.97 1.80 17.65
C THR A 1143 45.30 1.38 16.34
N LEU A 1144 43.97 1.27 16.34
CA LEU A 1144 43.19 0.93 15.16
C LEU A 1144 43.37 2.00 14.08
N ARG A 1145 43.25 3.28 14.46
CA ARG A 1145 43.45 4.42 13.56
C ARG A 1145 44.85 4.40 12.94
N ALA A 1146 45.90 4.23 13.74
CA ALA A 1146 47.27 4.19 13.24
C ALA A 1146 47.49 3.04 12.23
N ARG A 1147 46.91 1.86 12.47
CA ARG A 1147 46.97 0.72 11.55
C ARG A 1147 46.20 0.98 10.26
N THR A 1148 45.00 1.55 10.37
CA THR A 1148 44.18 1.94 9.23
C THR A 1148 44.89 2.97 8.36
N ASP A 1149 45.45 4.02 8.97
CA ASP A 1149 46.15 5.09 8.25
C ASP A 1149 47.36 4.53 7.49
N ARG A 1150 48.19 3.73 8.16
CA ARG A 1150 49.33 3.05 7.51
C ARG A 1150 48.88 2.21 6.30
N TYR A 1151 47.84 1.40 6.48
CA TYR A 1151 47.32 0.53 5.42
C TYR A 1151 46.79 1.34 4.23
N ARG A 1152 46.01 2.40 4.49
CA ARG A 1152 45.45 3.29 3.46
C ARG A 1152 46.56 4.05 2.73
N ASP A 1153 47.53 4.61 3.46
CA ASP A 1153 48.66 5.34 2.88
C ASP A 1153 49.51 4.43 1.98
N ALA A 1154 49.68 3.16 2.36
CA ALA A 1154 50.38 2.17 1.54
C ALA A 1154 49.62 1.84 0.24
N LEU A 1155 48.28 1.78 0.28
CA LEU A 1155 47.46 1.62 -0.93
C LEU A 1155 47.53 2.87 -1.84
N HIS A 1156 47.47 4.07 -1.26
CA HIS A 1156 47.62 5.33 -2.01
C HIS A 1156 48.98 5.44 -2.69
N ALA A 1157 50.07 5.03 -2.00
CA ALA A 1157 51.41 5.03 -2.57
C ALA A 1157 51.55 4.11 -3.79
N LEU A 1158 50.67 3.11 -3.93
CA LEU A 1158 50.59 2.21 -5.09
C LEU A 1158 49.64 2.70 -6.18
N GLY A 1159 48.92 3.81 -5.97
CA GLY A 1159 48.00 4.40 -6.93
C GLY A 1159 46.54 3.96 -6.82
N PHE A 1160 46.14 3.26 -5.74
CA PHE A 1160 44.74 2.91 -5.54
C PHE A 1160 43.89 4.11 -5.08
N ASP A 1161 42.66 4.22 -5.61
CA ASP A 1161 41.64 5.18 -5.15
C ASP A 1161 40.81 4.57 -4.03
N THR A 1162 40.91 5.14 -2.82
CA THR A 1162 40.14 4.71 -1.63
C THR A 1162 38.96 5.61 -1.29
N MET A 1163 38.47 6.40 -2.25
CA MET A 1163 37.18 7.10 -2.18
C MET A 1163 37.03 8.04 -0.97
N GLY A 1164 38.12 8.66 -0.52
CA GLY A 1164 38.07 9.61 0.61
C GLY A 1164 37.89 8.97 1.99
N SER A 1165 38.00 7.64 2.11
CA SER A 1165 37.90 6.95 3.39
C SER A 1165 38.87 7.49 4.45
N THR A 1166 38.34 7.75 5.64
CA THR A 1166 39.11 8.14 6.83
C THR A 1166 38.93 7.16 7.99
N THR A 1167 38.24 6.04 7.73
CA THR A 1167 37.87 5.04 8.74
C THR A 1167 38.44 3.67 8.39
N PRO A 1168 38.33 2.67 9.28
CA PRO A 1168 38.82 1.32 8.99
C PRO A 1168 38.08 0.61 7.85
N VAL A 1169 37.00 1.19 7.31
CA VAL A 1169 36.40 0.75 6.04
C VAL A 1169 37.19 1.42 4.92
N VAL A 1170 38.11 0.71 4.29
CA VAL A 1170 38.99 1.23 3.22
C VAL A 1170 38.57 0.59 1.90
N PRO A 1171 37.74 1.26 1.08
CA PRO A 1171 37.38 0.73 -0.23
C PRO A 1171 38.57 0.85 -1.20
N VAL A 1172 38.56 0.02 -2.24
CA VAL A 1172 39.43 0.15 -3.42
C VAL A 1172 38.51 0.21 -4.63
N ARG A 1173 38.41 1.39 -5.24
CA ARG A 1173 37.52 1.63 -6.37
C ARG A 1173 37.97 0.83 -7.58
N CYS A 1174 37.02 0.18 -8.23
CA CYS A 1174 37.23 -0.53 -9.49
C CYS A 1174 36.51 0.18 -10.63
N ARG A 1175 36.92 -0.09 -11.87
CA ARG A 1175 36.33 0.49 -13.07
C ARG A 1175 34.93 -0.04 -13.35
N ASP A 1176 34.77 -1.35 -13.23
CA ASP A 1176 33.52 -2.07 -13.49
C ASP A 1176 33.39 -3.29 -12.56
N ALA A 1177 32.22 -3.92 -12.59
CA ALA A 1177 31.89 -5.06 -11.73
C ALA A 1177 32.79 -6.28 -12.01
N ALA A 1178 33.19 -6.50 -13.26
CA ALA A 1178 34.03 -7.64 -13.63
C ALA A 1178 35.45 -7.48 -13.07
N GLN A 1179 36.01 -6.26 -13.12
CA GLN A 1179 37.29 -5.95 -12.52
C GLN A 1179 37.26 -6.15 -10.99
N ALA A 1180 36.22 -5.70 -10.30
CA ALA A 1180 36.06 -5.91 -8.86
C ALA A 1180 35.99 -7.40 -8.50
N GLN A 1181 35.19 -8.18 -9.23
CA GLN A 1181 35.06 -9.62 -9.02
C GLN A 1181 36.38 -10.37 -9.24
N GLU A 1182 37.11 -10.05 -10.32
CA GLU A 1182 38.39 -10.71 -10.58
C GLU A 1182 39.47 -10.30 -9.57
N MET A 1183 39.50 -9.03 -9.17
CA MET A 1183 40.43 -8.57 -8.12
C MET A 1183 40.16 -9.27 -6.79
N ALA A 1184 38.89 -9.48 -6.41
CA ALA A 1184 38.54 -10.27 -5.22
C ALA A 1184 39.02 -11.72 -5.33
N ARG A 1185 38.82 -12.34 -6.50
CA ARG A 1185 39.25 -13.73 -6.76
C ARG A 1185 40.76 -13.88 -6.66
N LEU A 1186 41.52 -12.96 -7.24
CA LEU A 1186 42.98 -12.95 -7.18
C LEU A 1186 43.49 -12.69 -5.77
N SER A 1187 42.86 -11.77 -5.04
CA SER A 1187 43.20 -11.49 -3.63
C SER A 1187 42.99 -12.73 -2.75
N GLN A 1188 41.87 -13.43 -2.91
CA GLN A 1188 41.58 -14.67 -2.18
C GLN A 1188 42.56 -15.79 -2.53
N ARG A 1189 42.98 -15.91 -3.80
CA ARG A 1189 44.05 -16.84 -4.21
C ARG A 1189 45.40 -16.48 -3.59
N GLY A 1190 45.67 -15.18 -3.40
CA GLY A 1190 46.85 -14.66 -2.71
C GLY A 1190 46.80 -14.77 -1.19
N GLY A 1191 45.73 -15.34 -0.62
CA GLY A 1191 45.59 -15.56 0.82
C GLY A 1191 44.84 -14.46 1.57
N VAL A 1192 44.22 -13.50 0.87
CA VAL A 1192 43.49 -12.37 1.47
C VAL A 1192 42.01 -12.43 1.11
N PHE A 1193 41.16 -12.57 2.13
CA PHE A 1193 39.72 -12.60 1.97
C PHE A 1193 39.13 -11.19 1.89
N THR A 1194 38.80 -10.78 0.66
CA THR A 1194 38.04 -9.57 0.33
C THR A 1194 36.82 -9.93 -0.50
N GLN A 1195 35.77 -9.10 -0.45
CA GLN A 1195 34.58 -9.27 -1.27
C GLN A 1195 34.39 -8.11 -2.25
N PRO A 1196 33.92 -8.39 -3.48
CA PRO A 1196 33.49 -7.35 -4.41
C PRO A 1196 32.13 -6.79 -3.98
N ILE A 1197 32.01 -5.47 -4.01
CA ILE A 1197 30.76 -4.74 -3.80
C ILE A 1197 30.33 -4.15 -5.15
N VAL A 1198 29.20 -4.64 -5.65
CA VAL A 1198 28.63 -4.31 -6.97
C VAL A 1198 27.13 -4.03 -6.83
N TYR A 1199 26.48 -3.61 -7.92
CA TYR A 1199 25.04 -3.40 -7.96
C TYR A 1199 24.27 -4.66 -7.49
N PRO A 1200 23.21 -4.53 -6.66
CA PRO A 1200 22.53 -3.29 -6.28
C PRO A 1200 23.10 -2.55 -5.06
N THR A 1201 24.11 -3.10 -4.35
CA THR A 1201 24.63 -2.52 -3.11
C THR A 1201 25.28 -1.15 -3.30
N VAL A 1202 25.89 -0.93 -4.46
CA VAL A 1202 26.45 0.37 -4.90
C VAL A 1202 26.00 0.66 -6.33
N PRO A 1203 25.97 1.93 -6.77
CA PRO A 1203 25.66 2.27 -8.16
C PRO A 1203 26.55 1.52 -9.14
N LYS A 1204 26.01 1.15 -10.32
CA LYS A 1204 26.76 0.42 -11.37
C LYS A 1204 28.05 1.13 -11.79
N ALA A 1205 28.11 2.44 -11.64
CA ALA A 1205 29.25 3.29 -11.98
C ALA A 1205 30.37 3.29 -10.92
N LEU A 1206 30.13 2.75 -9.71
CA LEU A 1206 31.07 2.79 -8.59
C LEU A 1206 31.28 1.42 -7.91
N PRO A 1207 31.63 0.36 -8.65
CA PRO A 1207 32.00 -0.92 -8.06
C PRO A 1207 33.35 -0.82 -7.35
N ARG A 1208 33.56 -1.67 -6.33
CA ARG A 1208 34.77 -1.61 -5.48
C ARG A 1208 35.04 -2.92 -4.77
N LEU A 1209 36.27 -3.12 -4.30
CA LEU A 1209 36.53 -4.01 -3.16
C LEU A 1209 36.33 -3.21 -1.88
N ARG A 1210 35.65 -3.77 -0.90
CA ARG A 1210 35.58 -3.14 0.43
C ARG A 1210 36.46 -3.92 1.40
N THR A 1211 37.61 -3.34 1.73
CA THR A 1211 38.53 -3.90 2.71
C THR A 1211 38.29 -3.26 4.07
N ILE A 1212 38.44 -4.03 5.14
CA ILE A 1212 38.20 -3.57 6.50
C ILE A 1212 39.40 -3.91 7.37
N VAL A 1213 39.99 -2.89 7.98
CA VAL A 1213 41.09 -3.02 8.94
C VAL A 1213 40.52 -3.25 10.34
N THR A 1214 41.13 -4.17 11.08
CA THR A 1214 40.74 -4.52 12.46
C THR A 1214 41.98 -4.66 13.35
N LEU A 1215 41.80 -4.59 14.66
CA LEU A 1215 42.90 -4.84 15.61
C LEU A 1215 43.36 -6.30 15.67
N SER A 1216 42.60 -7.22 15.09
CA SER A 1216 43.07 -8.59 14.92
C SER A 1216 44.21 -8.70 13.91
N HIS A 1217 44.36 -7.74 12.98
CA HIS A 1217 45.46 -7.70 12.01
C HIS A 1217 46.77 -7.23 12.64
N THR A 1218 47.85 -7.95 12.35
CA THR A 1218 49.22 -7.47 12.66
C THR A 1218 49.75 -6.57 11.54
N GLU A 1219 50.76 -5.74 11.82
CA GLU A 1219 51.38 -4.88 10.78
C GLU A 1219 51.93 -5.69 9.61
N ALA A 1220 52.56 -6.83 9.88
CA ALA A 1220 53.06 -7.73 8.84
C ALA A 1220 51.94 -8.30 7.96
N GLU A 1221 50.75 -8.55 8.53
CA GLU A 1221 49.58 -9.00 7.77
C GLU A 1221 48.95 -7.88 6.95
N LEU A 1222 48.98 -6.63 7.43
CA LEU A 1222 48.58 -5.46 6.65
C LEU A 1222 49.52 -5.28 5.45
N ASP A 1223 50.84 -5.36 5.66
CA ASP A 1223 51.84 -5.26 4.59
C ASP A 1223 51.68 -6.41 3.57
N GLN A 1224 51.40 -7.63 4.05
CA GLN A 1224 51.07 -8.78 3.19
C GLN A 1224 49.81 -8.50 2.36
N ALA A 1225 48.76 -7.95 2.97
CA ALA A 1225 47.51 -7.66 2.27
C ALA A 1225 47.71 -6.60 1.19
N VAL A 1226 48.48 -5.55 1.47
CA VAL A 1226 48.86 -4.53 0.49
C VAL A 1226 49.61 -5.15 -0.69
N ALA A 1227 50.58 -6.04 -0.44
CA ALA A 1227 51.32 -6.73 -1.50
C ALA A 1227 50.39 -7.59 -2.39
N VAL A 1228 49.50 -8.36 -1.79
CA VAL A 1228 48.52 -9.19 -2.52
C VAL A 1228 47.56 -8.33 -3.35
N LEU A 1229 47.07 -7.22 -2.79
CA LEU A 1229 46.21 -6.29 -3.50
C LEU A 1229 46.95 -5.59 -4.64
N ALA A 1230 48.23 -5.25 -4.48
CA ALA A 1230 49.06 -4.68 -5.53
C ALA A 1230 49.21 -5.64 -6.71
N ASP A 1231 49.51 -6.90 -6.44
CA ASP A 1231 49.66 -7.92 -7.47
C ASP A 1231 48.33 -8.18 -8.19
N ALA A 1232 47.21 -8.26 -7.45
CA ALA A 1232 45.88 -8.37 -8.04
C ALA A 1232 45.52 -7.13 -8.88
N GLY A 1233 45.79 -5.93 -8.38
CA GLY A 1233 45.53 -4.65 -9.05
C GLY A 1233 46.28 -4.52 -10.37
N ARG A 1234 47.58 -4.87 -10.40
CA ARG A 1234 48.38 -4.91 -11.63
C ARG A 1234 47.85 -5.94 -12.62
N ALA A 1235 47.49 -7.13 -12.14
CA ALA A 1235 46.97 -8.20 -13.00
C ALA A 1235 45.65 -7.82 -13.70
N VAL A 1236 44.80 -7.02 -13.05
CA VAL A 1236 43.54 -6.53 -13.62
C VAL A 1236 43.65 -5.15 -14.29
N GLY A 1237 44.86 -4.60 -14.39
CA GLY A 1237 45.13 -3.29 -15.00
C GLY A 1237 44.41 -2.13 -14.30
N LEU A 1238 44.31 -2.19 -12.96
CA LEU A 1238 43.80 -1.10 -12.13
C LEU A 1238 44.91 -0.11 -11.76
N ILE A 1239 46.13 -0.60 -11.51
CA ILE A 1239 47.34 0.17 -11.22
C ILE A 1239 48.52 -0.27 -12.09
#